data_AF-A0A520ITJ8-F1
#
_entry.id   AF-A0A520ITJ8-F1
#
_cell.length_a   1.000
_cell.length_b   1.000
_cell.length_c   1.000
_cell.angle_alpha   90.00
_cell.angle_beta   90.00
_cell.angle_gamma   90.00
#
_symmetry.space_group_name_H-M   'P 1'
#
loop_
_entity.id
_entity.type
_entity.pdbx_description
1 polymer ?
#
loop_
_entity_poly.entity_id
_entity_poly.type
_entity_poly.pdbx_seq_one_letter_code
_entity_poly.pdbx_strand_id
1 'polypeptide(L)'
;MNARREFLKKAALLSGAATLPNVIPMSIQKALAIEADPNSTFYDAEHVVILMQENRSFDHMFGTLKGVRGFNDPRAFTLPDQDPVWLQKDAAGNAYAPFHIDINKTKITWQGGLPHSWTDQLAARNGGRYDQWLPVKSLMCLGHYDRLDIPFYYAMADAFTVCDHNFCSSLTGTTPNRLFMWTGNIRAELNSTSVAAVNNSQAESRDDVYVDWETFPEVLEDNGVDWKIYQNEIWTADVTGEEVDDWTGNYGDNAIEYVKRYNVKLSAYFRKHGDPKAKLSAAEVTQKYNALTQREKNLIDKAFATNIDAPFNYLELEAFQYKDDKRSNQTINIPKNDLFYQFRADVDNGKLPAVSWLVAPQRFSDHTSSPLYGTWYVSEAIDILTKNPEVWKKTIFILTYDENDGYFDHIPPYVVPKPGDLSSGKVSAKIDISADYELKKDSPIGLGYRVPMLVASPWSKGGYVNSQVFDHTSTIMFLEHLFSHKTGKKIKSNQISSWRREICGDLTSVFRPANTLATSAVTPLNKGQVITSIQNAKNKPAQLKPKPLTAAELANKNYLPKQEPGTRKACALPYAFSAESSIDETGKLKIAIGTSERKFGDQTAPKGAAFNMYTTNSYQGVFGKTWAYGVAAGDKIEDSLLIDDFGKGIYDLHISGANGFHRRFRGTKDDPDVTIRMAYDVEGLLKNKVNGDVSLIVQNKLKTPVKINLVDKYKNNQATALEIAGKTKKTLKISLKESEGWYDLAIKIDGYEDYLKHYAGHIETGRESITDPLMGGLI
;
A
#
# COMPACT_ATOMS: atom_id res chain seq x y z
N MET A 1 -22.39 47.93 15.36
CA MET A 1 -23.22 46.72 15.67
C MET A 1 -23.24 45.66 14.56
N ASN A 2 -22.92 45.96 13.29
CA ASN A 2 -22.98 44.98 12.19
C ASN A 2 -21.75 44.04 12.06
N ALA A 3 -20.54 44.46 12.49
CA ALA A 3 -19.34 43.62 12.41
C ALA A 3 -19.34 42.42 13.39
N ARG A 4 -19.94 42.57 14.58
CA ARG A 4 -20.03 41.49 15.58
C ARG A 4 -21.09 40.44 15.19
N ARG A 5 -22.13 40.85 14.47
CA ARG A 5 -23.19 39.96 13.94
C ARG A 5 -22.74 39.23 12.67
N GLU A 6 -21.91 39.88 11.84
CA GLU A 6 -21.16 39.25 10.74
C GLU A 6 -20.13 38.23 11.25
N PHE A 7 -19.35 38.59 12.29
CA PHE A 7 -18.39 37.69 12.93
C PHE A 7 -19.09 36.48 13.56
N LEU A 8 -20.24 36.65 14.23
CA LEU A 8 -21.01 35.54 14.78
C LEU A 8 -21.71 34.70 13.70
N LYS A 9 -22.09 35.26 12.55
CA LYS A 9 -22.57 34.49 11.39
C LYS A 9 -21.44 33.70 10.71
N LYS A 10 -20.23 34.27 10.59
CA LYS A 10 -19.03 33.59 10.07
C LYS A 10 -18.47 32.54 11.06
N ALA A 11 -18.58 32.80 12.36
CA ALA A 11 -18.24 31.84 13.41
C ALA A 11 -19.28 30.71 13.54
N ALA A 12 -20.56 30.97 13.24
CA ALA A 12 -21.57 29.92 13.13
C ALA A 12 -21.36 29.02 11.89
N LEU A 13 -20.82 29.58 10.80
CA LEU A 13 -20.32 28.77 9.66
C LEU A 13 -19.10 27.91 10.05
N LEU A 14 -18.27 28.38 11.00
CA LEU A 14 -17.17 27.60 11.57
C LEU A 14 -17.62 26.54 12.59
N SER A 15 -18.77 26.70 13.23
CA SER A 15 -19.38 25.64 14.06
C SER A 15 -19.91 24.44 13.26
N GLY A 16 -19.92 24.54 11.93
CA GLY A 16 -20.20 23.44 10.99
C GLY A 16 -19.01 23.08 10.07
N ALA A 17 -17.81 23.64 10.28
CA ALA A 17 -16.70 23.54 9.32
C ALA A 17 -15.96 22.19 9.28
N ALA A 18 -16.45 21.15 9.96
CA ALA A 18 -16.08 19.77 9.68
C ALA A 18 -16.75 19.22 8.40
N THR A 19 -17.60 20.01 7.70
CA THR A 19 -18.46 19.53 6.60
C THR A 19 -18.22 20.18 5.23
N LEU A 20 -17.14 20.97 5.04
CA LEU A 20 -16.80 21.50 3.71
C LEU A 20 -15.72 20.61 3.04
N PRO A 21 -16.08 19.71 2.10
CA PRO A 21 -15.15 18.75 1.48
C PRO A 21 -14.00 19.37 0.66
N ASN A 22 -13.97 20.70 0.51
CA ASN A 22 -13.01 21.44 -0.31
C ASN A 22 -12.03 22.31 0.50
N VAL A 23 -11.98 22.18 1.84
CA VAL A 23 -11.02 22.93 2.67
C VAL A 23 -9.76 22.10 2.86
N ILE A 24 -8.64 22.54 2.28
CA ILE A 24 -7.33 21.92 2.51
C ILE A 24 -6.85 22.26 3.93
N PRO A 25 -6.42 21.29 4.76
CA PRO A 25 -5.81 21.54 6.07
C PRO A 25 -4.58 22.48 6.03
N MET A 26 -4.37 23.28 7.08
CA MET A 26 -3.30 24.28 7.13
C MET A 26 -1.89 23.69 6.96
N SER A 27 -1.58 22.59 7.63
CA SER A 27 -0.28 21.91 7.53
C SER A 27 0.04 21.52 6.08
N ILE A 28 -0.95 21.00 5.36
CA ILE A 28 -0.85 20.64 3.94
C ILE A 28 -0.67 21.91 3.08
N GLN A 29 -1.40 22.99 3.37
CA GLN A 29 -1.24 24.25 2.63
C GLN A 29 0.16 24.86 2.81
N LYS A 30 0.70 24.87 4.05
CA LYS A 30 2.09 25.33 4.31
C LYS A 30 3.09 24.48 3.53
N ALA A 31 2.91 23.15 3.55
CA ALA A 31 3.74 22.21 2.82
C ALA A 31 3.69 22.45 1.30
N LEU A 32 2.52 22.79 0.75
CA LEU A 32 2.36 23.16 -0.66
C LEU A 32 2.98 24.51 -1.00
N ALA A 33 2.97 25.47 -0.07
CA ALA A 33 3.48 26.82 -0.29
C ALA A 33 5.02 26.92 -0.30
N ILE A 34 5.72 26.01 0.35
CA ILE A 34 7.18 25.99 0.39
C ILE A 34 7.70 25.23 -0.83
N GLU A 35 8.47 25.90 -1.68
CA GLU A 35 9.05 25.33 -2.90
C GLU A 35 10.51 24.90 -2.69
N ALA A 36 10.92 23.81 -3.34
CA ALA A 36 12.33 23.46 -3.47
C ALA A 36 12.97 24.30 -4.58
N ASP A 37 14.31 24.30 -4.63
CA ASP A 37 15.04 25.04 -5.64
C ASP A 37 14.62 24.60 -7.06
N PRO A 38 14.46 25.53 -8.02
CA PRO A 38 14.00 25.18 -9.37
C PRO A 38 14.86 24.08 -10.02
N ASN A 39 14.20 23.09 -10.62
CA ASN A 39 14.82 21.91 -11.23
C ASN A 39 15.57 20.97 -10.26
N SER A 40 15.50 21.20 -8.94
CA SER A 40 15.95 20.21 -7.97
C SER A 40 15.17 18.91 -8.10
N THR A 41 15.81 17.84 -7.68
CA THR A 41 15.28 16.47 -7.67
C THR A 41 15.29 15.92 -6.26
N PHE A 42 14.67 14.75 -6.05
CA PHE A 42 14.69 14.10 -4.73
C PHE A 42 16.12 13.77 -4.23
N TYR A 43 17.15 13.75 -5.11
CA TYR A 43 18.54 13.62 -4.69
C TYR A 43 19.04 14.82 -3.87
N ASP A 44 18.37 15.97 -3.97
CA ASP A 44 18.67 17.18 -3.20
C ASP A 44 18.06 17.15 -1.78
N ALA A 45 17.26 16.12 -1.44
CA ALA A 45 16.72 15.94 -0.11
C ALA A 45 17.85 15.84 0.94
N GLU A 46 17.76 16.56 2.05
CA GLU A 46 18.66 16.40 3.19
C GLU A 46 18.05 15.50 4.26
N HIS A 47 16.72 15.39 4.28
CA HIS A 47 15.97 14.65 5.31
C HIS A 47 14.91 13.73 4.69
N VAL A 48 14.85 12.49 5.17
CA VAL A 48 13.71 11.59 4.95
C VAL A 48 13.07 11.30 6.30
N VAL A 49 11.80 11.69 6.45
CA VAL A 49 11.01 11.47 7.67
C VAL A 49 9.94 10.43 7.37
N ILE A 50 9.91 9.35 8.14
CA ILE A 50 9.02 8.20 7.91
C ILE A 50 8.10 8.01 9.13
N LEU A 51 6.80 7.97 8.89
CA LEU A 51 5.77 7.68 9.89
C LEU A 51 4.93 6.49 9.42
N MET A 52 4.93 5.43 10.22
CA MET A 52 4.08 4.26 10.02
C MET A 52 2.97 4.24 11.08
N GLN A 53 1.74 4.44 10.63
CA GLN A 53 0.51 4.33 11.40
C GLN A 53 0.03 2.87 11.49
N GLU A 54 -1.01 2.66 12.28
CA GLU A 54 -1.74 1.41 12.51
C GLU A 54 -3.22 1.55 12.13
N ASN A 55 -3.92 0.44 12.07
CA ASN A 55 -3.78 -0.35 10.85
C ASN A 55 -5.01 -0.16 9.97
N ARG A 56 -4.84 -0.02 8.65
CA ARG A 56 -5.96 0.25 7.73
C ARG A 56 -5.67 -0.30 6.35
N SER A 57 -6.66 -0.97 5.74
CA SER A 57 -6.57 -1.37 4.34
C SER A 57 -6.64 -0.14 3.42
N PHE A 58 -6.08 -0.27 2.21
CA PHE A 58 -6.17 0.81 1.22
C PHE A 58 -7.62 1.10 0.83
N ASP A 59 -8.43 0.10 0.48
CA ASP A 59 -9.83 0.32 0.11
C ASP A 59 -10.67 0.92 1.24
N HIS A 60 -10.38 0.57 2.49
CA HIS A 60 -11.06 1.16 3.64
C HIS A 60 -10.84 2.66 3.73
N MET A 61 -9.63 3.14 3.45
CA MET A 61 -9.27 4.57 3.55
C MET A 61 -9.51 5.32 2.24
N PHE A 62 -9.25 4.71 1.10
CA PHE A 62 -9.14 5.41 -0.17
C PHE A 62 -9.89 4.74 -1.32
N GLY A 63 -10.65 3.66 -1.07
CA GLY A 63 -11.39 2.96 -2.12
C GLY A 63 -12.41 3.84 -2.86
N THR A 64 -12.87 4.93 -2.24
CA THR A 64 -13.78 5.92 -2.88
C THR A 64 -13.06 7.15 -3.45
N LEU A 65 -11.74 7.26 -3.32
CA LEU A 65 -10.97 8.40 -3.83
C LEU A 65 -10.88 8.38 -5.37
N LYS A 66 -10.99 9.53 -6.04
CA LYS A 66 -10.88 9.56 -7.50
C LYS A 66 -9.51 9.11 -8.01
N GLY A 67 -9.50 8.39 -9.13
CA GLY A 67 -8.29 7.99 -9.85
C GLY A 67 -7.48 6.85 -9.24
N VAL A 68 -7.74 6.40 -8.01
CA VAL A 68 -7.06 5.21 -7.46
C VAL A 68 -7.81 3.94 -7.86
N ARG A 69 -7.11 2.80 -7.92
CA ARG A 69 -7.80 1.50 -8.02
C ARG A 69 -8.53 1.19 -6.71
N GLY A 70 -9.81 1.52 -6.71
CA GLY A 70 -10.76 1.30 -5.62
C GLY A 70 -12.02 0.63 -6.14
N PHE A 71 -13.19 1.09 -5.70
CA PHE A 71 -14.47 0.42 -5.95
C PHE A 71 -14.97 0.47 -7.40
N ASN A 72 -14.37 1.30 -8.26
CA ASN A 72 -14.67 1.35 -9.70
C ASN A 72 -13.65 0.59 -10.57
N ASP A 73 -12.76 -0.24 -10.02
CA ASP A 73 -11.78 -0.96 -10.85
C ASP A 73 -12.48 -1.82 -11.93
N PRO A 74 -12.32 -1.52 -13.24
CA PRO A 74 -13.04 -2.23 -14.30
C PRO A 74 -12.56 -3.67 -14.52
N ARG A 75 -11.49 -4.09 -13.84
CA ARG A 75 -10.79 -5.38 -14.01
C ARG A 75 -10.58 -6.09 -12.67
N ALA A 76 -11.45 -5.83 -11.70
CA ALA A 76 -11.40 -6.49 -10.41
C ALA A 76 -11.48 -8.02 -10.51
N PHE A 77 -10.91 -8.68 -9.51
CA PHE A 77 -10.86 -10.12 -9.41
C PHE A 77 -12.27 -10.74 -9.43
N THR A 78 -12.39 -11.92 -10.04
CA THR A 78 -13.63 -12.69 -10.12
C THR A 78 -13.52 -13.91 -9.21
N LEU A 79 -14.44 -14.05 -8.27
CA LEU A 79 -14.47 -15.14 -7.31
C LEU A 79 -14.83 -16.48 -8.00
N PRO A 80 -14.61 -17.63 -7.32
CA PRO A 80 -14.92 -18.95 -7.88
C PRO A 80 -16.40 -19.15 -8.25
N ASP A 81 -17.31 -18.42 -7.61
CA ASP A 81 -18.75 -18.41 -7.90
C ASP A 81 -19.15 -17.41 -9.00
N GLN A 82 -18.17 -16.79 -9.66
CA GLN A 82 -18.29 -15.79 -10.72
C GLN A 82 -18.79 -14.41 -10.28
N ASP A 83 -18.97 -14.19 -8.98
CA ASP A 83 -19.24 -12.86 -8.46
C ASP A 83 -17.95 -12.00 -8.49
N PRO A 84 -18.07 -10.66 -8.65
CA PRO A 84 -16.92 -9.78 -8.46
C PRO A 84 -16.43 -9.84 -7.01
N VAL A 85 -15.13 -9.67 -6.80
CA VAL A 85 -14.44 -9.81 -5.49
C VAL A 85 -15.07 -9.02 -4.34
N TRP A 86 -15.75 -7.91 -4.61
CA TRP A 86 -16.44 -7.13 -3.58
C TRP A 86 -17.63 -7.84 -2.96
N LEU A 87 -18.26 -8.79 -3.66
CA LEU A 87 -19.38 -9.56 -3.15
C LEU A 87 -18.87 -10.73 -2.32
N GLN A 88 -18.78 -10.53 -1.01
CA GLN A 88 -18.36 -11.58 -0.08
C GLN A 88 -19.60 -12.21 0.58
N LYS A 89 -19.54 -13.53 0.81
CA LYS A 89 -20.65 -14.31 1.39
C LYS A 89 -20.36 -14.71 2.82
N ASP A 90 -21.37 -14.61 3.68
CA ASP A 90 -21.30 -15.15 5.04
C ASP A 90 -21.42 -16.68 5.05
N ALA A 91 -21.33 -17.29 6.22
CA ALA A 91 -21.45 -18.75 6.38
C ALA A 91 -22.85 -19.30 5.99
N ALA A 92 -23.87 -18.45 5.90
CA ALA A 92 -25.20 -18.82 5.44
C ALA A 92 -25.40 -18.61 3.92
N GLY A 93 -24.38 -18.12 3.21
CA GLY A 93 -24.42 -17.85 1.78
C GLY A 93 -25.02 -16.49 1.40
N ASN A 94 -25.28 -15.61 2.38
CA ASN A 94 -25.80 -14.27 2.12
C ASN A 94 -24.68 -13.38 1.58
N ALA A 95 -24.93 -12.69 0.47
CA ALA A 95 -23.97 -11.78 -0.15
C ALA A 95 -24.03 -10.37 0.44
N TYR A 96 -22.86 -9.76 0.62
CA TYR A 96 -22.68 -8.39 1.07
C TYR A 96 -21.61 -7.70 0.21
N ALA A 97 -21.77 -6.39 0.01
CA ALA A 97 -20.81 -5.52 -0.65
C ALA A 97 -20.16 -4.57 0.37
N PRO A 98 -19.03 -3.90 0.01
CA PRO A 98 -18.49 -2.81 0.79
C PRO A 98 -19.55 -1.75 1.11
N PHE A 99 -19.52 -1.23 2.33
CA PHE A 99 -20.51 -0.25 2.80
C PHE A 99 -19.86 0.87 3.60
N HIS A 100 -20.46 2.05 3.49
CA HIS A 100 -19.97 3.24 4.16
C HIS A 100 -20.13 3.15 5.68
N ILE A 101 -19.05 3.44 6.39
CA ILE A 101 -19.04 3.60 7.84
C ILE A 101 -18.83 5.06 8.23
N ASP A 102 -19.92 5.72 8.62
CA ASP A 102 -19.94 7.17 8.83
C ASP A 102 -19.42 7.52 10.24
N ILE A 103 -18.18 8.03 10.32
CA ILE A 103 -17.56 8.41 11.60
C ILE A 103 -18.22 9.65 12.22
N ASN A 104 -18.90 10.44 11.39
CA ASN A 104 -19.58 11.65 11.79
C ASN A 104 -20.97 11.37 12.36
N LYS A 105 -21.59 10.22 12.05
CA LYS A 105 -22.94 9.86 12.52
C LYS A 105 -22.96 8.67 13.48
N THR A 106 -21.86 7.94 13.63
CA THR A 106 -21.83 6.71 14.43
C THR A 106 -20.61 6.66 15.34
N LYS A 107 -20.61 5.73 16.30
CA LYS A 107 -19.45 5.45 17.16
C LYS A 107 -18.47 4.43 16.56
N ILE A 108 -18.39 4.31 15.23
CA ILE A 108 -17.58 3.29 14.54
C ILE A 108 -16.09 3.34 14.92
N THR A 109 -15.55 4.53 15.22
CA THR A 109 -14.17 4.72 15.67
C THR A 109 -13.85 4.08 17.02
N TRP A 110 -14.83 3.44 17.66
CA TRP A 110 -14.73 2.77 18.97
C TRP A 110 -15.15 1.30 18.92
N GLN A 111 -15.16 0.67 17.74
CA GLN A 111 -15.62 -0.70 17.57
C GLN A 111 -14.54 -1.77 17.86
N GLY A 112 -13.26 -1.38 17.98
CA GLY A 112 -12.14 -2.30 18.13
C GLY A 112 -11.71 -2.94 16.80
N GLY A 113 -10.61 -3.69 16.81
CA GLY A 113 -10.03 -4.32 15.63
C GLY A 113 -10.77 -5.57 15.16
N LEU A 114 -10.45 -6.01 13.94
CA LEU A 114 -10.96 -7.27 13.38
C LEU A 114 -9.88 -8.35 13.48
N PRO A 115 -10.21 -9.64 13.31
CA PRO A 115 -9.19 -10.68 13.30
C PRO A 115 -8.13 -10.40 12.22
N HIS A 116 -6.87 -10.21 12.58
CA HIS A 116 -5.78 -9.89 11.62
C HIS A 116 -4.48 -10.64 11.94
N SER A 117 -4.56 -11.72 12.72
CA SER A 117 -3.42 -12.61 12.94
C SER A 117 -3.00 -13.32 11.65
N TRP A 118 -1.79 -13.89 11.62
CA TRP A 118 -1.31 -14.73 10.52
C TRP A 118 -2.35 -15.76 10.07
N THR A 119 -2.98 -16.48 11.02
CA THR A 119 -3.98 -17.49 10.69
C THR A 119 -5.22 -16.89 10.04
N ASP A 120 -5.68 -15.73 10.50
CA ASP A 120 -6.88 -15.09 9.96
C ASP A 120 -6.64 -14.50 8.56
N GLN A 121 -5.47 -13.90 8.34
CA GLN A 121 -5.10 -13.32 7.06
C GLN A 121 -4.99 -14.43 5.99
N LEU A 122 -4.34 -15.55 6.31
CA LEU A 122 -4.25 -16.69 5.41
C LEU A 122 -5.61 -17.33 5.13
N ALA A 123 -6.45 -17.47 6.16
CA ALA A 123 -7.79 -18.03 6.02
C ALA A 123 -8.67 -17.14 5.11
N ALA A 124 -8.63 -15.82 5.26
CA ALA A 124 -9.37 -14.89 4.39
C ALA A 124 -8.87 -14.94 2.93
N ARG A 125 -7.55 -15.06 2.71
CA ARG A 125 -6.97 -15.25 1.37
C ARG A 125 -7.42 -16.58 0.73
N ASN A 126 -7.68 -17.61 1.52
CA ASN A 126 -8.19 -18.92 1.11
C ASN A 126 -7.45 -19.57 -0.08
N GLY A 127 -6.12 -19.66 -0.01
CA GLY A 127 -5.30 -20.19 -1.10
C GLY A 127 -5.34 -19.34 -2.39
N GLY A 128 -5.80 -18.10 -2.31
CA GLY A 128 -5.97 -17.18 -3.44
C GLY A 128 -7.38 -17.15 -4.03
N ARG A 129 -8.31 -17.99 -3.55
CA ARG A 129 -9.74 -17.92 -3.96
C ARG A 129 -10.42 -16.65 -3.48
N TYR A 130 -9.94 -16.07 -2.37
CA TYR A 130 -10.30 -14.74 -1.90
C TYR A 130 -11.79 -14.54 -1.56
N ASP A 131 -12.45 -15.61 -1.11
CA ASP A 131 -13.89 -15.76 -0.89
C ASP A 131 -14.25 -16.10 0.57
N GLN A 132 -13.33 -15.89 1.53
CA GLN A 132 -13.52 -16.24 2.95
C GLN A 132 -13.36 -15.04 3.89
N TRP A 133 -13.51 -13.81 3.41
CA TRP A 133 -13.37 -12.63 4.26
C TRP A 133 -14.43 -12.57 5.37
N LEU A 134 -15.71 -12.73 5.04
CA LEU A 134 -16.78 -12.64 6.04
C LEU A 134 -16.79 -13.78 7.07
N PRO A 135 -16.59 -15.06 6.67
CA PRO A 135 -16.52 -16.16 7.63
C PRO A 135 -15.36 -16.03 8.62
N VAL A 136 -14.25 -15.43 8.20
CA VAL A 136 -13.03 -15.34 9.01
C VAL A 136 -12.96 -14.06 9.86
N LYS A 137 -13.43 -12.93 9.32
CA LYS A 137 -13.24 -11.61 9.93
C LYS A 137 -14.49 -11.16 10.67
N SER A 138 -15.44 -10.61 9.91
CA SER A 138 -16.85 -10.32 10.23
C SER A 138 -17.39 -9.42 9.12
N LEU A 139 -18.69 -9.12 9.13
CA LEU A 139 -19.28 -8.13 8.21
C LEU A 139 -18.55 -6.77 8.20
N MET A 140 -17.96 -6.37 9.31
CA MET A 140 -17.29 -5.06 9.42
C MET A 140 -16.01 -4.95 8.58
N CYS A 141 -15.41 -6.05 8.13
CA CYS A 141 -14.26 -5.97 7.24
C CYS A 141 -14.59 -5.24 5.93
N LEU A 142 -15.86 -5.25 5.51
CA LEU A 142 -16.34 -4.55 4.30
C LEU A 142 -16.64 -3.06 4.54
N GLY A 143 -16.45 -2.53 5.75
CA GLY A 143 -16.62 -1.11 6.04
C GLY A 143 -15.56 -0.27 5.33
N HIS A 144 -15.94 0.88 4.78
CA HIS A 144 -15.00 1.88 4.23
C HIS A 144 -15.39 3.32 4.62
N TYR A 145 -14.40 4.20 4.60
CA TYR A 145 -14.58 5.64 4.73
C TYR A 145 -14.81 6.33 3.38
N ASP A 146 -15.27 7.57 3.46
CA ASP A 146 -15.23 8.52 2.35
C ASP A 146 -14.47 9.81 2.72
N ARG A 147 -14.44 10.76 1.78
CA ARG A 147 -13.80 12.07 1.97
C ARG A 147 -14.32 12.85 3.18
N LEU A 148 -15.60 12.72 3.51
CA LEU A 148 -16.22 13.43 4.63
C LEU A 148 -15.82 12.83 5.98
N ASP A 149 -15.47 11.54 6.01
CA ASP A 149 -14.95 10.91 7.21
C ASP A 149 -13.49 11.31 7.47
N ILE A 150 -12.63 11.21 6.46
CA ILE A 150 -11.18 11.44 6.60
C ILE A 150 -10.65 12.52 5.65
N PRO A 151 -11.16 13.76 5.76
CA PRO A 151 -10.86 14.84 4.81
C PRO A 151 -9.38 15.22 4.78
N PHE A 152 -8.65 15.06 5.89
CA PHE A 152 -7.22 15.34 5.95
C PHE A 152 -6.41 14.42 5.04
N TYR A 153 -6.65 13.11 5.11
CA TYR A 153 -5.95 12.12 4.30
C TYR A 153 -6.29 12.26 2.80
N TYR A 154 -7.55 12.56 2.47
CA TYR A 154 -7.96 12.87 1.10
C TYR A 154 -7.29 14.14 0.58
N ALA A 155 -7.20 15.19 1.40
CA ALA A 155 -6.50 16.43 1.05
C ALA A 155 -4.99 16.20 0.85
N MET A 156 -4.37 15.32 1.65
CA MET A 156 -2.97 14.96 1.47
C MET A 156 -2.75 14.22 0.15
N ALA A 157 -3.66 13.31 -0.21
CA ALA A 157 -3.66 12.63 -1.51
C ALA A 157 -3.94 13.57 -2.69
N ASP A 158 -4.75 14.61 -2.51
CA ASP A 158 -4.97 15.66 -3.53
C ASP A 158 -3.76 16.58 -3.70
N ALA A 159 -3.02 16.82 -2.61
CA ALA A 159 -1.84 17.69 -2.60
C ALA A 159 -0.59 16.98 -3.13
N PHE A 160 -0.39 15.73 -2.75
CA PHE A 160 0.87 14.99 -2.96
C PHE A 160 0.65 13.68 -3.72
N THR A 161 1.57 12.71 -3.60
CA THR A 161 1.47 11.45 -4.34
C THR A 161 0.93 10.34 -3.44
N VAL A 162 -0.13 9.66 -3.87
CA VAL A 162 -0.70 8.47 -3.23
C VAL A 162 -0.27 7.22 -3.99
N CYS A 163 0.17 6.19 -3.27
CA CYS A 163 0.58 4.91 -3.87
C CYS A 163 -0.54 3.88 -3.68
N ASP A 164 -1.21 3.48 -4.76
CA ASP A 164 -2.38 2.59 -4.71
C ASP A 164 -2.05 1.10 -4.91
N HIS A 165 -0.76 0.77 -5.03
CA HIS A 165 -0.21 -0.60 -5.04
C HIS A 165 0.86 -0.79 -3.95
N ASN A 166 0.67 -0.14 -2.80
CA ASN A 166 1.47 -0.40 -1.61
C ASN A 166 0.83 -1.50 -0.76
N PHE A 167 1.58 -2.55 -0.45
CA PHE A 167 1.12 -3.71 0.31
C PHE A 167 1.87 -3.80 1.64
N CYS A 168 1.21 -4.28 2.69
CA CYS A 168 1.98 -4.72 3.86
C CYS A 168 2.89 -5.88 3.44
N SER A 169 4.06 -6.00 4.07
CA SER A 169 5.09 -6.93 3.57
C SER A 169 4.72 -8.40 3.79
N SER A 170 3.87 -8.67 4.79
CA SER A 170 3.45 -10.00 5.22
C SER A 170 1.95 -10.08 5.52
N LEU A 171 1.36 -11.25 5.27
CA LEU A 171 -0.02 -11.63 5.63
C LEU A 171 -0.13 -11.89 7.15
N THR A 172 0.16 -10.89 7.98
CA THR A 172 0.13 -10.98 9.44
C THR A 172 -0.13 -9.62 10.10
N GLY A 173 -0.09 -9.57 11.43
CA GLY A 173 -0.25 -8.37 12.24
C GLY A 173 0.98 -7.47 12.30
N THR A 174 0.95 -6.56 13.27
CA THR A 174 1.87 -5.44 13.48
C THR A 174 3.35 -5.78 13.52
N THR A 175 3.79 -6.58 14.50
CA THR A 175 5.23 -6.73 14.79
C THR A 175 6.04 -7.26 13.59
N PRO A 176 5.61 -8.33 12.89
CA PRO A 176 6.35 -8.80 11.73
C PRO A 176 6.38 -7.78 10.58
N ASN A 177 5.29 -7.05 10.34
CA ASN A 177 5.26 -6.01 9.31
C ASN A 177 6.18 -4.83 9.65
N ARG A 178 6.22 -4.42 10.92
CA ARG A 178 7.19 -3.43 11.38
C ARG A 178 8.62 -3.95 11.28
N LEU A 179 8.90 -5.21 11.60
CA LEU A 179 10.23 -5.81 11.39
C LEU A 179 10.68 -5.76 9.91
N PHE A 180 9.77 -5.89 8.93
CA PHE A 180 10.12 -5.68 7.52
C PHE A 180 10.56 -4.24 7.23
N MET A 181 9.93 -3.23 7.83
CA MET A 181 10.33 -1.83 7.69
C MET A 181 11.73 -1.54 8.26
N TRP A 182 12.10 -2.23 9.35
CA TRP A 182 13.38 -2.02 10.02
C TRP A 182 14.51 -2.88 9.48
N THR A 183 14.20 -4.10 9.03
CA THR A 183 15.21 -5.12 8.74
C THR A 183 15.13 -5.67 7.32
N GLY A 184 14.00 -5.49 6.61
CA GLY A 184 13.80 -6.05 5.28
C GLY A 184 13.33 -7.51 5.25
N ASN A 185 13.27 -8.19 6.40
CA ASN A 185 12.70 -9.53 6.54
C ASN A 185 12.18 -9.81 7.97
N ILE A 186 11.82 -11.06 8.26
CA ILE A 186 11.34 -11.52 9.57
C ILE A 186 12.02 -12.83 10.04
N ARG A 187 13.24 -13.10 9.59
CA ARG A 187 13.98 -14.34 9.89
C ARG A 187 15.49 -14.10 9.94
N ALA A 188 16.20 -14.85 10.79
CA ALA A 188 17.65 -14.65 10.96
C ALA A 188 18.47 -14.93 9.70
N GLU A 189 18.07 -15.93 8.91
CA GLU A 189 18.71 -16.25 7.63
C GLU A 189 17.68 -16.28 6.50
N LEU A 190 18.05 -15.74 5.33
CA LEU A 190 17.22 -15.71 4.12
C LEU A 190 17.18 -17.07 3.40
N ASN A 191 16.82 -18.13 4.12
CA ASN A 191 16.63 -19.46 3.57
C ASN A 191 15.42 -20.14 4.19
N SER A 192 15.03 -21.27 3.63
CA SER A 192 13.81 -21.98 4.00
C SER A 192 13.88 -22.77 5.32
N THR A 193 15.08 -22.93 5.90
CA THR A 193 15.27 -23.66 7.17
C THR A 193 15.18 -22.74 8.38
N SER A 194 15.44 -21.45 8.21
CA SER A 194 15.24 -20.43 9.23
C SER A 194 13.76 -20.12 9.40
N VAL A 195 13.28 -20.15 10.65
CA VAL A 195 11.89 -19.88 11.00
C VAL A 195 11.59 -18.39 10.89
N ALA A 196 10.45 -18.04 10.29
CA ALA A 196 9.96 -16.67 10.28
C ALA A 196 9.16 -16.31 11.54
N ALA A 197 9.40 -15.11 12.07
CA ALA A 197 8.62 -14.49 13.14
C ALA A 197 7.33 -13.91 12.55
N VAL A 198 6.36 -14.77 12.23
CA VAL A 198 5.10 -14.38 11.58
C VAL A 198 3.98 -14.01 12.56
N ASN A 199 4.23 -13.97 13.87
CA ASN A 199 3.26 -13.53 14.87
C ASN A 199 3.91 -12.52 15.83
N ASN A 200 3.10 -11.62 16.40
CA ASN A 200 3.56 -10.61 17.35
C ASN A 200 4.29 -11.25 18.54
N SER A 201 3.73 -12.31 19.14
CA SER A 201 4.34 -12.99 20.30
C SER A 201 5.71 -13.65 20.05
N GLN A 202 6.18 -13.71 18.80
CA GLN A 202 7.52 -14.20 18.48
C GLN A 202 8.60 -13.10 18.61
N ALA A 203 8.19 -11.87 18.92
CA ALA A 203 9.04 -10.72 19.23
C ALA A 203 8.27 -9.73 20.13
N GLU A 204 8.58 -9.70 21.42
CA GLU A 204 7.88 -8.88 22.41
C GLU A 204 8.83 -8.56 23.57
N SER A 205 9.32 -7.33 23.64
CA SER A 205 10.39 -6.94 24.58
C SER A 205 9.93 -6.89 26.03
N ARG A 206 8.64 -6.61 26.30
CA ARG A 206 8.10 -6.69 27.68
C ARG A 206 8.17 -8.12 28.23
N ASP A 207 8.04 -9.11 27.35
CA ASP A 207 8.13 -10.53 27.67
C ASP A 207 9.56 -11.10 27.56
N ASP A 208 10.57 -10.26 27.30
CA ASP A 208 11.95 -10.64 27.00
C ASP A 208 12.08 -11.63 25.82
N VAL A 209 11.18 -11.52 24.84
CA VAL A 209 11.23 -12.27 23.59
C VAL A 209 11.87 -11.40 22.52
N TYR A 210 13.12 -11.69 22.16
CA TYR A 210 13.89 -10.88 21.22
C TYR A 210 14.32 -11.67 19.99
N VAL A 211 14.38 -10.97 18.86
CA VAL A 211 14.94 -11.39 17.59
C VAL A 211 16.35 -10.80 17.40
N ASP A 212 17.13 -11.32 16.44
CA ASP A 212 18.46 -10.76 16.18
C ASP A 212 19.00 -11.06 14.78
N TRP A 213 18.97 -10.06 13.89
CA TRP A 213 19.59 -10.02 12.55
C TRP A 213 19.73 -8.57 12.10
N GLU A 214 20.60 -8.28 11.13
CA GLU A 214 20.98 -6.91 10.74
C GLU A 214 19.76 -6.03 10.46
N THR A 215 19.79 -4.81 11.01
CA THR A 215 18.76 -3.80 10.79
C THR A 215 19.28 -2.72 9.84
N PHE A 216 18.40 -2.04 9.12
CA PHE A 216 18.82 -0.97 8.23
C PHE A 216 19.43 0.25 8.95
N PRO A 217 19.00 0.65 10.17
CA PRO A 217 19.70 1.69 10.91
C PRO A 217 21.16 1.32 11.27
N GLU A 218 21.48 0.04 11.49
CA GLU A 218 22.89 -0.41 11.63
C GLU A 218 23.67 -0.15 10.33
N VAL A 219 23.07 -0.44 9.16
CA VAL A 219 23.69 -0.17 7.85
C VAL A 219 23.92 1.33 7.64
N LEU A 220 23.00 2.19 8.08
CA LEU A 220 23.16 3.65 8.03
C LEU A 220 24.29 4.13 8.94
N GLU A 221 24.30 3.67 10.20
CA GLU A 221 25.34 3.99 11.19
C GLU A 221 26.74 3.64 10.67
N ASP A 222 26.91 2.44 10.13
CA ASP A 222 28.19 1.93 9.62
C ASP A 222 28.68 2.68 8.37
N ASN A 223 27.77 3.36 7.67
CA ASN A 223 28.11 4.17 6.51
C ASN A 223 28.27 5.67 6.82
N GLY A 224 28.04 6.07 8.08
CA GLY A 224 28.11 7.46 8.51
C GLY A 224 26.93 8.31 8.05
N VAL A 225 25.78 7.68 7.78
CA VAL A 225 24.52 8.39 7.49
C VAL A 225 23.80 8.60 8.81
N ASP A 226 23.53 9.86 9.17
CA ASP A 226 22.91 10.16 10.45
C ASP A 226 21.42 9.80 10.47
N TRP A 227 20.97 9.21 11.57
CA TRP A 227 19.62 8.70 11.73
C TRP A 227 19.13 8.78 13.17
N LYS A 228 17.81 8.80 13.37
CA LYS A 228 17.19 8.74 14.70
C LYS A 228 15.74 8.25 14.64
N ILE A 229 15.29 7.59 15.70
CA ILE A 229 13.89 7.19 15.91
C ILE A 229 13.33 8.04 17.05
N TYR A 230 12.31 8.83 16.76
CA TYR A 230 11.64 9.73 17.69
C TYR A 230 10.33 9.12 18.18
N GLN A 231 10.15 9.17 19.50
CA GLN A 231 8.94 8.73 20.19
C GLN A 231 8.84 9.45 21.53
N ASN A 232 7.66 9.44 22.17
CA ASN A 232 7.54 10.08 23.48
C ASN A 232 8.15 9.22 24.59
N GLU A 233 7.87 7.92 24.61
CA GLU A 233 8.53 6.91 25.45
C GLU A 233 8.57 5.53 24.76
N ILE A 234 9.53 4.68 25.13
CA ILE A 234 9.63 3.28 24.68
C ILE A 234 8.54 2.39 25.30
N TRP A 235 8.11 1.37 24.56
CA TRP A 235 7.17 0.36 25.05
C TRP A 235 7.75 -0.37 26.25
N THR A 236 9.02 -0.75 26.19
CA THR A 236 9.67 -1.57 27.21
C THR A 236 9.77 -0.90 28.58
N ALA A 237 9.61 0.43 28.66
CA ALA A 237 9.58 1.17 29.92
C ALA A 237 8.39 0.78 30.81
N ASP A 238 7.30 0.26 30.23
CA ASP A 238 6.09 -0.17 30.94
C ASP A 238 5.60 0.91 31.91
N VAL A 239 5.38 2.12 31.38
CA VAL A 239 5.02 3.28 32.20
C VAL A 239 3.70 3.05 32.93
N THR A 240 3.70 3.29 34.24
CA THR A 240 2.55 2.98 35.11
C THR A 240 1.58 4.15 35.22
N GLY A 241 0.28 3.85 35.27
CA GLY A 241 -0.80 4.83 35.40
C GLY A 241 -1.93 4.54 34.40
N GLU A 242 -3.18 4.81 34.80
CA GLU A 242 -4.35 4.58 33.95
C GLU A 242 -4.23 5.40 32.65
N GLU A 243 -4.27 4.71 31.50
CA GLU A 243 -4.13 5.25 30.13
C GLU A 243 -2.83 6.02 29.82
N VAL A 244 -1.87 6.12 30.76
CA VAL A 244 -0.62 6.89 30.53
C VAL A 244 0.15 6.33 29.34
N ASP A 245 0.34 5.01 29.30
CA ASP A 245 1.06 4.34 28.21
C ASP A 245 0.36 4.52 26.85
N ASP A 246 -0.98 4.38 26.79
CA ASP A 246 -1.76 4.60 25.56
C ASP A 246 -1.50 5.99 24.94
N TRP A 247 -1.33 7.01 25.80
CA TRP A 247 -1.16 8.40 25.40
C TRP A 247 0.31 8.80 25.18
N THR A 248 1.25 8.11 25.80
CA THR A 248 2.64 8.60 25.94
C THR A 248 3.73 7.57 25.60
N GLY A 249 3.42 6.27 25.63
CA GLY A 249 4.33 5.21 25.18
C GLY A 249 4.07 4.87 23.72
N ASN A 250 5.07 4.34 23.02
CA ASN A 250 5.01 4.07 21.58
C ASN A 250 4.22 2.79 21.19
N TYR A 251 3.46 2.18 22.10
CA TYR A 251 2.59 1.02 21.83
C TYR A 251 3.26 -0.23 21.24
N GLY A 252 4.59 -0.37 21.37
CA GLY A 252 5.32 -1.50 20.78
C GLY A 252 5.56 -1.36 19.27
N ASP A 253 5.29 -0.18 18.73
CA ASP A 253 5.43 0.14 17.31
C ASP A 253 6.87 0.42 16.87
N ASN A 254 7.79 0.54 17.84
CA ASN A 254 9.22 0.54 17.59
C ASN A 254 9.79 -0.88 17.73
N ALA A 255 9.67 -1.68 16.67
CA ALA A 255 10.14 -3.07 16.70
C ALA A 255 11.67 -3.23 16.84
N ILE A 256 12.46 -2.15 16.83
CA ILE A 256 13.88 -2.17 17.20
C ILE A 256 14.07 -2.55 18.68
N GLU A 257 13.07 -2.29 19.54
CA GLU A 257 13.07 -2.75 20.94
C GLU A 257 13.18 -4.27 21.06
N TYR A 258 12.74 -5.00 20.03
CA TYR A 258 12.77 -6.46 19.97
C TYR A 258 14.09 -7.02 19.45
N VAL A 259 15.04 -6.19 19.02
CA VAL A 259 16.33 -6.61 18.47
C VAL A 259 17.41 -6.61 19.55
N LYS A 260 18.00 -7.78 19.85
CA LYS A 260 18.93 -7.96 20.98
C LYS A 260 20.11 -6.99 20.96
N ARG A 261 20.71 -6.75 19.80
CA ARG A 261 21.90 -5.86 19.67
C ARG A 261 21.64 -4.41 20.04
N TYR A 262 20.39 -3.94 20.03
CA TYR A 262 20.04 -2.59 20.47
C TYR A 262 19.91 -2.46 21.98
N ASN A 263 19.79 -3.58 22.71
CA ASN A 263 19.83 -3.62 24.18
C ASN A 263 18.94 -2.54 24.83
N VAL A 264 17.63 -2.55 24.51
CA VAL A 264 16.64 -1.55 24.96
C VAL A 264 16.66 -1.30 26.47
N LYS A 265 17.06 -2.30 27.28
CA LYS A 265 17.23 -2.19 28.74
C LYS A 265 18.40 -1.30 29.18
N LEU A 266 19.17 -0.73 28.25
CA LEU A 266 20.21 0.28 28.48
C LEU A 266 19.80 1.68 27.97
N SER A 267 18.56 1.87 27.54
CA SER A 267 18.03 3.17 27.08
C SER A 267 18.07 4.23 28.19
N ALA A 268 17.83 5.49 27.83
CA ALA A 268 17.80 6.60 28.78
C ALA A 268 16.82 6.37 29.96
N TYR A 269 15.67 5.74 29.70
CA TYR A 269 14.72 5.37 30.74
C TYR A 269 15.35 4.44 31.79
N PHE A 270 15.92 3.32 31.36
CA PHE A 270 16.53 2.35 32.28
C PHE A 270 17.79 2.88 32.94
N ARG A 271 18.56 3.75 32.27
CA ARG A 271 19.69 4.46 32.90
C ARG A 271 19.25 5.39 34.04
N LYS A 272 18.04 5.97 33.95
CA LYS A 272 17.47 6.86 34.98
C LYS A 272 16.76 6.09 36.10
N HIS A 273 16.10 4.98 35.78
CA HIS A 273 15.19 4.28 36.70
C HIS A 273 15.67 2.90 37.17
N GLY A 274 16.69 2.31 36.53
CA GLY A 274 17.08 0.92 36.73
C GLY A 274 16.20 -0.06 35.96
N ASP A 275 16.51 -1.35 36.03
CA ASP A 275 15.72 -2.44 35.46
C ASP A 275 15.14 -3.31 36.59
N PRO A 276 13.84 -3.15 36.92
CA PRO A 276 13.22 -3.90 38.01
C PRO A 276 13.12 -5.40 37.72
N LYS A 277 12.97 -5.81 36.45
CA LYS A 277 12.84 -7.22 36.06
C LYS A 277 14.17 -7.94 36.23
N ALA A 278 15.28 -7.30 35.84
CA ALA A 278 16.63 -7.80 36.06
C ALA A 278 17.21 -7.49 37.45
N LYS A 279 16.47 -6.74 38.29
CA LYS A 279 16.91 -6.26 39.62
C LYS A 279 18.21 -5.44 39.57
N LEU A 280 18.37 -4.59 38.54
CA LEU A 280 19.51 -3.70 38.40
C LEU A 280 19.13 -2.27 38.80
N SER A 281 19.96 -1.63 39.60
CA SER A 281 19.85 -0.20 39.90
C SER A 281 20.19 0.67 38.68
N ALA A 282 19.72 1.92 38.69
CA ALA A 282 20.06 2.92 37.67
C ALA A 282 21.59 3.09 37.48
N ALA A 283 22.35 3.01 38.57
CA ALA A 283 23.82 3.10 38.53
C ALA A 283 24.45 1.88 37.82
N GLU A 284 23.96 0.67 38.07
CA GLU A 284 24.43 -0.55 37.41
C GLU A 284 24.07 -0.56 35.91
N VAL A 285 22.86 -0.12 35.55
CA VAL A 285 22.47 0.05 34.14
C VAL A 285 23.37 1.07 33.46
N THR A 286 23.61 2.22 34.10
CA THR A 286 24.50 3.27 33.57
C THR A 286 25.95 2.77 33.44
N GLN A 287 26.44 1.98 34.39
CA GLN A 287 27.77 1.37 34.31
C GLN A 287 27.87 0.43 33.10
N LYS A 288 26.86 -0.42 32.88
CA LYS A 288 26.79 -1.30 31.71
C LYS A 288 26.79 -0.51 30.40
N TYR A 289 25.98 0.54 30.31
CA TYR A 289 25.97 1.44 29.15
C TYR A 289 27.33 2.12 28.93
N ASN A 290 27.98 2.62 30.00
CA ASN A 290 29.26 3.32 29.88
C ASN A 290 30.38 2.43 29.35
N ALA A 291 30.32 1.12 29.59
CA ALA A 291 31.26 0.12 29.09
C ALA A 291 31.12 -0.18 27.58
N LEU A 292 30.03 0.27 26.95
CA LEU A 292 29.79 0.06 25.52
C LEU A 292 30.70 0.92 24.64
N THR A 293 30.97 0.42 23.45
CA THR A 293 31.61 1.18 22.36
C THR A 293 30.73 2.35 21.93
N GLN A 294 31.31 3.35 21.25
CA GLN A 294 30.53 4.49 20.75
C GLN A 294 29.45 4.06 19.74
N ARG A 295 29.73 3.05 18.92
CA ARG A 295 28.75 2.50 17.97
C ARG A 295 27.55 1.92 18.69
N GLU A 296 27.77 1.08 19.70
CA GLU A 296 26.68 0.48 20.51
C GLU A 296 25.87 1.56 21.24
N LYS A 297 26.54 2.58 21.79
CA LYS A 297 25.86 3.75 22.38
C LYS A 297 25.00 4.48 21.35
N ASN A 298 25.52 4.69 20.14
CA ASN A 298 24.75 5.32 19.05
C ASN A 298 23.52 4.48 18.68
N LEU A 299 23.63 3.15 18.57
CA LEU A 299 22.48 2.28 18.30
C LEU A 299 21.40 2.46 19.37
N ILE A 300 21.76 2.44 20.65
CA ILE A 300 20.82 2.62 21.76
C ILE A 300 20.19 4.02 21.74
N ASP A 301 21.02 5.07 21.74
CA ASP A 301 20.56 6.44 21.95
C ASP A 301 19.77 6.97 20.75
N LYS A 302 20.12 6.55 19.52
CA LYS A 302 19.40 6.94 18.31
C LYS A 302 18.13 6.13 18.09
N ALA A 303 18.09 4.86 18.50
CA ALA A 303 16.88 4.04 18.38
C ALA A 303 15.82 4.34 19.45
N PHE A 304 16.25 4.83 20.61
CA PHE A 304 15.40 5.11 21.76
C PHE A 304 15.49 6.58 22.17
N ALA A 305 15.43 7.50 21.20
CA ALA A 305 15.38 8.92 21.48
C ALA A 305 13.97 9.31 21.96
N THR A 306 13.87 9.66 23.24
CA THR A 306 12.61 9.99 23.92
C THR A 306 12.61 11.41 24.44
N ASN A 307 11.49 11.83 25.05
CA ASN A 307 11.36 13.17 25.64
C ASN A 307 11.84 13.21 27.11
N ILE A 308 12.61 12.23 27.56
CA ILE A 308 13.02 12.06 28.97
C ILE A 308 13.86 13.20 29.54
N ASP A 309 14.56 13.92 28.66
CA ASP A 309 15.40 15.09 29.00
C ASP A 309 14.63 16.41 28.85
N ALA A 310 13.33 16.38 28.58
CA ALA A 310 12.50 17.58 28.54
C ALA A 310 12.50 18.29 29.91
N PRO A 311 12.39 19.64 29.94
CA PRO A 311 12.37 20.43 31.18
C PRO A 311 11.05 20.31 31.95
N PHE A 312 10.20 19.35 31.59
CA PHE A 312 8.88 19.08 32.15
C PHE A 312 8.63 17.56 32.22
N ASN A 313 7.61 17.15 32.95
CA ASN A 313 7.21 15.74 32.98
C ASN A 313 6.48 15.36 31.68
N TYR A 314 7.20 14.77 30.73
CA TYR A 314 6.70 14.33 29.42
C TYR A 314 5.66 13.18 29.50
N LEU A 315 5.48 12.55 30.66
CA LEU A 315 4.44 11.54 30.92
C LEU A 315 3.19 12.13 31.59
N GLU A 316 3.17 13.43 31.90
CA GLU A 316 2.07 14.07 32.61
C GLU A 316 0.83 14.22 31.70
N LEU A 317 -0.30 13.74 32.20
CA LEU A 317 -1.61 13.99 31.61
C LEU A 317 -2.34 15.11 32.37
N GLU A 318 -3.20 15.85 31.67
CA GLU A 318 -4.10 16.84 32.25
C GLU A 318 -5.55 16.59 31.87
N ALA A 319 -6.46 16.96 32.78
CA ALA A 319 -7.89 16.84 32.55
C ALA A 319 -8.37 17.86 31.50
N PHE A 320 -8.85 17.36 30.37
CA PHE A 320 -9.50 18.12 29.32
C PHE A 320 -11.01 18.00 29.43
N GLN A 321 -11.67 19.13 29.69
CA GLN A 321 -13.12 19.21 29.77
C GLN A 321 -13.73 19.63 28.44
N TYR A 322 -14.74 18.90 27.97
CA TYR A 322 -15.50 19.24 26.77
C TYR A 322 -16.99 19.02 26.99
N LYS A 323 -17.81 19.59 26.10
CA LYS A 323 -19.25 19.33 26.07
C LYS A 323 -19.56 18.36 24.94
N ASP A 324 -20.24 17.28 25.28
CA ASP A 324 -20.69 16.33 24.28
C ASP A 324 -21.89 16.83 23.45
N ASP A 325 -22.35 16.03 22.48
CA ASP A 325 -23.51 16.34 21.64
C ASP A 325 -24.81 16.53 22.43
N LYS A 326 -24.89 16.00 23.66
CA LYS A 326 -25.99 16.21 24.60
C LYS A 326 -25.77 17.43 25.52
N ARG A 327 -24.71 18.20 25.27
CA ARG A 327 -24.22 19.35 26.08
C ARG A 327 -23.83 18.98 27.51
N SER A 328 -23.57 17.70 27.78
CA SER A 328 -23.10 17.23 29.09
C SER A 328 -21.60 17.49 29.21
N ASN A 329 -21.14 17.88 30.39
CA ASN A 329 -19.72 18.04 30.65
C ASN A 329 -19.08 16.65 30.74
N GLN A 330 -18.04 16.45 29.94
CA GLN A 330 -17.21 15.25 29.93
C GLN A 330 -15.77 15.64 30.30
N THR A 331 -15.02 14.70 30.85
CA THR A 331 -13.60 14.88 31.16
C THR A 331 -12.81 13.70 30.61
N ILE A 332 -11.69 13.97 29.97
CA ILE A 332 -10.70 12.95 29.59
C ILE A 332 -9.30 13.48 29.93
N ASN A 333 -8.42 12.59 30.37
CA ASN A 333 -7.01 12.94 30.56
C ASN A 333 -6.28 12.85 29.22
N ILE A 334 -5.56 13.90 28.84
CA ILE A 334 -4.77 13.95 27.59
C ILE A 334 -3.33 14.39 27.92
N PRO A 335 -2.35 14.13 27.04
CA PRO A 335 -1.00 14.66 27.20
C PRO A 335 -1.00 16.17 27.41
N LYS A 336 -0.46 16.57 28.57
CA LYS A 336 -0.31 17.98 28.96
C LYS A 336 0.79 18.66 28.17
N ASN A 337 1.87 17.92 27.89
CA ASN A 337 3.10 18.44 27.31
C ASN A 337 3.31 17.97 25.86
N ASP A 338 4.34 18.53 25.20
CA ASP A 338 4.64 18.27 23.79
C ASP A 338 5.18 16.85 23.57
N LEU A 339 4.41 16.01 22.87
CA LEU A 339 4.79 14.65 22.49
C LEU A 339 5.95 14.61 21.48
N PHE A 340 6.19 15.72 20.77
CA PHE A 340 7.24 15.84 19.78
C PHE A 340 8.47 16.60 20.30
N TYR A 341 8.62 16.83 21.61
CA TYR A 341 9.61 17.75 22.16
C TYR A 341 11.02 17.58 21.54
N GLN A 342 11.56 16.36 21.54
CA GLN A 342 12.90 16.10 20.99
C GLN A 342 12.96 16.27 19.46
N PHE A 343 11.94 15.81 18.72
CA PHE A 343 11.86 15.97 17.26
C PHE A 343 11.77 17.46 16.87
N ARG A 344 10.91 18.21 17.56
CA ARG A 344 10.73 19.65 17.36
C ARG A 344 12.01 20.41 17.69
N ALA A 345 12.69 20.06 18.77
CA ALA A 345 13.97 20.66 19.13
C ALA A 345 15.03 20.43 18.05
N ASP A 346 15.10 19.23 17.47
CA ASP A 346 16.04 18.94 16.40
C ASP A 346 15.71 19.71 15.11
N VAL A 347 14.43 19.85 14.76
CA VAL A 347 13.99 20.66 13.60
C VAL A 347 14.26 22.16 13.82
N ASP A 348 13.87 22.70 14.97
CA ASP A 348 14.00 24.13 15.28
C ASP A 348 15.49 24.57 15.33
N ASN A 349 16.40 23.65 15.68
CA ASN A 349 17.83 23.94 15.82
C ASN A 349 18.70 23.44 14.64
N GLY A 350 18.10 22.97 13.54
CA GLY A 350 18.84 22.48 12.37
C GLY A 350 19.66 21.21 12.62
N LYS A 351 19.18 20.35 13.53
CA LYS A 351 19.79 19.07 13.92
C LYS A 351 18.95 17.85 13.50
N LEU A 352 17.98 18.04 12.60
CA LEU A 352 17.20 16.93 12.06
C LEU A 352 18.16 15.96 11.32
N PRO A 353 18.18 14.65 11.66
CA PRO A 353 19.02 13.67 10.98
C PRO A 353 18.66 13.50 9.51
N ALA A 354 19.54 12.82 8.77
CA ALA A 354 19.27 12.49 7.37
C ALA A 354 18.10 11.50 7.23
N VAL A 355 17.95 10.58 8.19
CA VAL A 355 16.80 9.67 8.28
C VAL A 355 16.14 9.75 9.65
N SER A 356 14.86 10.09 9.69
CA SER A 356 14.09 10.21 10.93
C SER A 356 12.87 9.30 10.86
N TRP A 357 12.68 8.49 11.89
CA TRP A 357 11.43 7.74 12.06
C TRP A 357 10.62 8.34 13.19
N LEU A 358 9.31 8.44 12.99
CA LEU A 358 8.36 8.88 14.02
C LEU A 358 7.53 7.67 14.44
N VAL A 359 7.47 7.42 15.76
CA VAL A 359 6.64 6.36 16.34
C VAL A 359 5.62 7.00 17.27
N ALA A 360 4.34 6.87 16.90
CA ALA A 360 3.23 7.48 17.60
C ALA A 360 2.82 6.64 18.81
N PRO A 361 2.27 7.26 19.87
CA PRO A 361 1.55 6.51 20.90
C PRO A 361 0.28 5.84 20.36
N GLN A 362 -0.23 4.83 21.06
CA GLN A 362 -1.42 4.07 20.64
C GLN A 362 -2.56 5.01 20.24
N ARG A 363 -2.83 6.03 21.07
CA ARG A 363 -3.96 6.94 20.83
C ARG A 363 -3.83 7.72 19.52
N PHE A 364 -2.61 7.90 19.04
CA PHE A 364 -2.24 8.67 17.84
C PHE A 364 -1.75 7.79 16.68
N SER A 365 -1.86 6.47 16.80
CA SER A 365 -1.44 5.49 15.81
C SER A 365 -2.54 5.14 14.80
N ASP A 366 -3.73 5.73 14.89
CA ASP A 366 -4.93 5.30 14.14
C ASP A 366 -5.40 3.85 14.41
N HIS A 367 -4.72 3.06 15.26
CA HIS A 367 -5.16 1.72 15.66
C HIS A 367 -6.61 1.71 16.17
N THR A 368 -7.42 0.72 15.77
CA THR A 368 -8.89 0.70 15.99
C THR A 368 -9.35 0.46 17.43
N SER A 369 -8.45 0.02 18.33
CA SER A 369 -8.71 0.07 19.79
C SER A 369 -8.80 1.52 20.30
N SER A 370 -8.33 2.48 19.50
CA SER A 370 -8.31 3.91 19.79
C SER A 370 -9.11 4.68 18.73
N PRO A 371 -9.61 5.88 19.07
CA PRO A 371 -10.12 6.80 18.06
C PRO A 371 -9.03 7.25 17.10
N LEU A 372 -9.46 7.74 15.95
CA LEU A 372 -8.64 8.33 14.88
C LEU A 372 -8.00 9.68 15.27
N TYR A 373 -7.20 9.73 16.34
CA TYR A 373 -6.38 10.91 16.63
C TYR A 373 -5.10 10.97 15.79
N GLY A 374 -4.76 9.93 15.02
CA GLY A 374 -3.54 9.90 14.21
C GLY A 374 -3.48 11.01 13.17
N THR A 375 -4.63 11.47 12.68
CA THR A 375 -4.72 12.67 11.83
C THR A 375 -4.07 13.90 12.48
N TRP A 376 -4.25 14.11 13.79
CA TRP A 376 -3.59 15.22 14.49
C TRP A 376 -2.07 15.02 14.53
N TYR A 377 -1.60 13.80 14.81
CA TYR A 377 -0.17 13.49 14.90
C TYR A 377 0.53 13.68 13.55
N VAL A 378 -0.07 13.22 12.45
CA VAL A 378 0.42 13.46 11.09
C VAL A 378 0.45 14.96 10.78
N SER A 379 -0.64 15.68 11.10
CA SER A 379 -0.70 17.12 10.87
C SER A 379 0.37 17.88 11.67
N GLU A 380 0.58 17.54 12.94
CA GLU A 380 1.57 18.18 13.80
C GLU A 380 3.00 17.91 13.32
N ALA A 381 3.31 16.68 12.87
CA ALA A 381 4.60 16.36 12.28
C ALA A 381 4.90 17.22 11.03
N ILE A 382 3.93 17.38 10.13
CA ILE A 382 4.06 18.26 8.95
C ILE A 382 4.17 19.73 9.38
N ASP A 383 3.40 20.18 10.38
CA ASP A 383 3.47 21.55 10.89
C ASP A 383 4.86 21.86 11.52
N ILE A 384 5.46 20.90 12.23
CA ILE A 384 6.84 21.02 12.75
C ILE A 384 7.82 21.21 11.60
N LEU A 385 7.78 20.32 10.59
CA LEU A 385 8.71 20.36 9.46
C LEU A 385 8.56 21.63 8.62
N THR A 386 7.32 22.11 8.42
CA THR A 386 7.03 23.29 7.60
C THR A 386 7.22 24.62 8.32
N LYS A 387 7.34 24.62 9.66
CA LYS A 387 7.67 25.83 10.43
C LYS A 387 9.01 26.44 10.01
N ASN A 388 9.96 25.60 9.60
CA ASN A 388 11.22 26.04 9.01
C ASN A 388 11.23 25.70 7.50
N PRO A 389 10.97 26.69 6.61
CA PRO A 389 10.95 26.46 5.16
C PRO A 389 12.25 25.87 4.60
N GLU A 390 13.40 26.18 5.19
CA GLU A 390 14.69 25.65 4.75
C GLU A 390 14.84 24.15 5.02
N VAL A 391 14.16 23.63 6.05
CA VAL A 391 14.07 22.19 6.33
C VAL A 391 13.11 21.53 5.35
N TRP A 392 11.87 22.03 5.27
CA TRP A 392 10.83 21.39 4.44
C TRP A 392 11.19 21.34 2.96
N LYS A 393 11.81 22.41 2.41
CA LYS A 393 12.20 22.44 0.99
C LYS A 393 13.21 21.34 0.60
N LYS A 394 13.83 20.69 1.60
CA LYS A 394 14.77 19.57 1.45
C LYS A 394 14.29 18.28 2.13
N THR A 395 13.00 18.18 2.44
CA THR A 395 12.44 17.04 3.18
C THR A 395 11.54 16.17 2.30
N ILE A 396 11.63 14.85 2.51
CA ILE A 396 10.67 13.86 2.04
C ILE A 396 9.96 13.29 3.27
N PHE A 397 8.64 13.45 3.34
CA PHE A 397 7.80 12.86 4.38
C PHE A 397 7.02 11.66 3.81
N ILE A 398 7.24 10.47 4.37
CA ILE A 398 6.57 9.23 3.95
C ILE A 398 5.62 8.80 5.07
N LEU A 399 4.33 8.77 4.76
CA LEU A 399 3.28 8.20 5.61
C LEU A 399 2.89 6.83 5.05
N THR A 400 2.89 5.80 5.88
CA THR A 400 2.35 4.48 5.53
C THR A 400 1.67 3.82 6.73
N TYR A 401 1.17 2.60 6.55
CA TYR A 401 0.52 1.80 7.58
C TYR A 401 1.18 0.42 7.62
N ASP A 402 1.22 -0.20 8.78
CA ASP A 402 1.89 -1.48 8.98
C ASP A 402 1.11 -2.68 8.37
N GLU A 403 -0.20 -2.76 8.58
CA GLU A 403 -1.12 -3.80 8.08
C GLU A 403 -2.57 -3.28 7.96
N ASN A 404 -3.54 -4.17 7.66
CA ASN A 404 -4.89 -3.79 7.23
C ASN A 404 -5.99 -3.86 8.31
N ASP A 405 -5.66 -4.24 9.55
CA ASP A 405 -6.56 -4.50 10.67
C ASP A 405 -7.69 -5.49 10.33
N GLY A 406 -7.46 -6.36 9.34
CA GLY A 406 -8.48 -7.27 8.82
C GLY A 406 -9.58 -6.61 7.99
N TYR A 407 -9.48 -5.29 7.69
CA TYR A 407 -10.35 -4.64 6.71
C TYR A 407 -10.06 -5.14 5.29
N PHE A 408 -11.13 -5.27 4.52
CA PHE A 408 -11.12 -5.79 3.17
C PHE A 408 -10.31 -4.90 2.23
N ASP A 409 -9.61 -5.53 1.31
CA ASP A 409 -9.06 -4.89 0.12
C ASP A 409 -9.29 -5.78 -1.09
N HIS A 410 -9.77 -5.20 -2.19
CA HIS A 410 -10.24 -5.93 -3.35
C HIS A 410 -9.12 -6.49 -4.23
N ILE A 411 -7.87 -6.03 -4.09
CA ILE A 411 -6.74 -6.52 -4.89
C ILE A 411 -6.10 -7.70 -4.17
N PRO A 412 -6.17 -8.92 -4.73
CA PRO A 412 -5.47 -10.06 -4.14
C PRO A 412 -3.96 -9.81 -4.13
N PRO A 413 -3.27 -10.13 -3.02
CA PRO A 413 -1.85 -9.87 -2.87
C PRO A 413 -1.01 -10.69 -3.85
N TYR A 414 0.14 -10.14 -4.25
CA TYR A 414 1.14 -10.87 -5.03
C TYR A 414 2.03 -11.69 -4.11
N VAL A 415 1.89 -13.02 -4.17
CA VAL A 415 2.67 -13.94 -3.32
C VAL A 415 3.67 -14.75 -4.13
N VAL A 416 4.64 -15.38 -3.46
CA VAL A 416 5.49 -16.40 -4.10
C VAL A 416 4.74 -17.74 -4.27
N PRO A 417 5.06 -18.54 -5.31
CA PRO A 417 4.59 -19.93 -5.38
C PRO A 417 5.26 -20.78 -4.28
N LYS A 418 4.75 -21.98 -4.06
CA LYS A 418 5.37 -22.95 -3.15
C LYS A 418 6.70 -23.45 -3.73
N PRO A 419 7.83 -23.30 -3.03
CA PRO A 419 9.12 -23.74 -3.51
C PRO A 419 9.11 -25.25 -3.87
N GLY A 420 9.55 -25.58 -5.08
CA GLY A 420 9.59 -26.96 -5.57
C GLY A 420 8.26 -27.52 -6.09
N ASP A 421 7.16 -26.76 -6.03
CA ASP A 421 5.85 -27.20 -6.52
C ASP A 421 5.38 -26.34 -7.71
N LEU A 422 5.62 -26.85 -8.92
CA LEU A 422 5.22 -26.20 -10.18
C LEU A 422 3.70 -26.06 -10.34
N SER A 423 2.89 -26.80 -9.57
CA SER A 423 1.42 -26.68 -9.61
C SER A 423 0.91 -25.41 -8.93
N SER A 424 1.78 -24.68 -8.21
CA SER A 424 1.47 -23.44 -7.50
C SER A 424 1.89 -22.17 -8.26
N GLY A 425 2.61 -22.32 -9.38
CA GLY A 425 3.14 -21.23 -10.20
C GLY A 425 4.66 -21.31 -10.35
N LYS A 426 5.29 -20.24 -10.86
CA LYS A 426 6.72 -20.24 -11.23
C LYS A 426 7.36 -18.86 -11.07
N VAL A 427 8.65 -18.84 -10.80
CA VAL A 427 9.46 -17.61 -10.82
C VAL A 427 10.63 -17.73 -11.79
N SER A 428 11.13 -16.59 -12.25
CA SER A 428 12.38 -16.52 -13.01
C SER A 428 13.52 -17.18 -12.24
N ALA A 429 14.40 -17.90 -12.93
CA ALA A 429 15.44 -18.73 -12.30
C ALA A 429 16.39 -17.95 -11.37
N LYS A 430 16.56 -16.64 -11.60
CA LYS A 430 17.41 -15.76 -10.78
C LYS A 430 16.76 -15.32 -9.45
N ILE A 431 15.48 -15.61 -9.25
CA ILE A 431 14.72 -15.20 -8.06
C ILE A 431 14.66 -16.37 -7.08
N ASP A 432 15.38 -16.26 -5.96
CA ASP A 432 15.17 -17.13 -4.81
C ASP A 432 13.94 -16.65 -4.01
N ILE A 433 13.04 -17.58 -3.75
CA ILE A 433 11.76 -17.39 -3.02
C ILE A 433 11.74 -18.10 -1.67
N SER A 434 12.83 -18.78 -1.30
CA SER A 434 12.92 -19.58 -0.07
C SER A 434 12.70 -18.75 1.20
N ALA A 435 13.14 -17.48 1.20
CA ALA A 435 12.96 -16.54 2.29
C ALA A 435 11.55 -15.96 2.40
N ASP A 436 10.74 -16.03 1.34
CA ASP A 436 9.38 -15.47 1.27
C ASP A 436 8.29 -16.54 1.40
N TYR A 437 8.69 -17.77 1.72
CA TYR A 437 7.78 -18.87 2.03
C TYR A 437 8.11 -19.45 3.42
N GLU A 438 7.10 -19.65 4.26
CA GLU A 438 7.24 -20.31 5.56
C GLU A 438 6.91 -21.80 5.39
N LEU A 439 7.95 -22.61 5.18
CA LEU A 439 7.80 -24.03 4.87
C LEU A 439 7.10 -24.81 5.99
N LYS A 440 7.32 -24.48 7.27
CA LYS A 440 6.72 -25.26 8.37
C LYS A 440 5.22 -25.02 8.48
N LYS A 441 4.73 -23.87 7.98
CA LYS A 441 3.31 -23.51 7.96
C LYS A 441 2.69 -23.65 6.56
N ASP A 442 3.46 -24.13 5.59
CA ASP A 442 3.08 -24.33 4.20
C ASP A 442 2.35 -23.13 3.57
N SER A 443 2.93 -21.93 3.73
CA SER A 443 2.30 -20.69 3.25
C SER A 443 3.32 -19.64 2.80
N PRO A 444 2.99 -18.83 1.78
CA PRO A 444 3.76 -17.63 1.49
C PRO A 444 3.70 -16.65 2.66
N ILE A 445 4.78 -15.89 2.87
CA ILE A 445 4.84 -14.80 3.85
C ILE A 445 4.04 -13.60 3.37
N GLY A 446 4.26 -13.20 2.13
CA GLY A 446 3.59 -12.06 1.53
C GLY A 446 3.82 -11.99 0.02
N LEU A 447 3.47 -10.90 -0.64
CA LEU A 447 2.94 -9.65 -0.06
C LEU A 447 1.64 -9.87 0.72
N GLY A 448 1.41 -9.00 1.70
CA GLY A 448 0.15 -8.89 2.43
C GLY A 448 -0.86 -8.03 1.68
N TYR A 449 -1.94 -7.64 2.34
CA TYR A 449 -3.00 -6.80 1.75
C TYR A 449 -2.53 -5.37 1.50
N ARG A 450 -3.21 -4.64 0.60
CA ARG A 450 -2.86 -3.23 0.37
C ARG A 450 -3.10 -2.38 1.61
N VAL A 451 -2.16 -1.49 1.88
CA VAL A 451 -2.20 -0.51 2.97
C VAL A 451 -1.82 0.87 2.44
N PRO A 452 -2.37 1.96 2.99
CA PRO A 452 -2.09 3.29 2.50
C PRO A 452 -0.60 3.65 2.48
N MET A 453 -0.20 4.41 1.45
CA MET A 453 1.07 5.12 1.42
C MET A 453 0.90 6.48 0.71
N LEU A 454 1.36 7.53 1.38
CA LEU A 454 1.36 8.90 0.90
C LEU A 454 2.77 9.47 1.06
N VAL A 455 3.29 10.09 0.01
CA VAL A 455 4.62 10.74 0.05
C VAL A 455 4.43 12.23 -0.16
N ALA A 456 4.67 13.04 0.87
CA ALA A 456 4.60 14.49 0.84
C ALA A 456 6.00 15.12 0.81
N SER A 457 6.27 15.88 -0.24
CA SER A 457 7.57 16.49 -0.50
C SER A 457 7.42 17.56 -1.59
N PRO A 458 8.33 18.54 -1.69
CA PRO A 458 8.41 19.41 -2.87
C PRO A 458 8.44 18.65 -4.21
N TRP A 459 9.03 17.45 -4.25
CA TRP A 459 9.17 16.62 -5.45
C TRP A 459 8.00 15.67 -5.70
N SER A 460 6.95 15.70 -4.88
CA SER A 460 5.77 14.81 -5.01
C SER A 460 4.44 15.56 -5.07
N LYS A 461 4.46 16.89 -5.28
CA LYS A 461 3.27 17.77 -5.35
C LYS A 461 2.44 17.59 -6.63
N GLY A 462 1.12 17.67 -6.53
CA GLY A 462 0.20 17.73 -7.67
C GLY A 462 -0.84 16.62 -7.74
N GLY A 463 -1.06 15.87 -6.66
CA GLY A 463 -2.16 14.90 -6.57
C GLY A 463 -1.99 13.67 -7.47
N TYR A 464 -0.78 13.11 -7.56
CA TYR A 464 -0.47 12.00 -8.45
C TYR A 464 -0.85 10.66 -7.82
N VAL A 465 -1.20 9.68 -8.65
CA VAL A 465 -1.31 8.27 -8.27
C VAL A 465 -0.10 7.51 -8.79
N ASN A 466 0.50 6.69 -7.93
CA ASN A 466 1.55 5.74 -8.30
C ASN A 466 1.03 4.31 -8.12
N SER A 467 1.05 3.53 -9.20
CA SER A 467 0.59 2.14 -9.22
C SER A 467 1.74 1.12 -9.42
N GLN A 468 2.97 1.51 -9.07
CA GLN A 468 4.07 0.56 -8.91
C GLN A 468 3.84 -0.28 -7.65
N VAL A 469 4.16 -1.58 -7.72
CA VAL A 469 4.10 -2.46 -6.55
C VAL A 469 5.16 -2.04 -5.54
N PHE A 470 4.73 -1.71 -4.34
CA PHE A 470 5.56 -1.40 -3.19
C PHE A 470 5.17 -2.28 -2.00
N ASP A 471 6.13 -2.50 -1.11
CA ASP A 471 5.93 -2.94 0.27
C ASP A 471 6.81 -2.14 1.24
N HIS A 472 6.86 -2.53 2.53
CA HIS A 472 7.69 -1.83 3.53
C HIS A 472 9.18 -1.83 3.18
N THR A 473 9.68 -2.84 2.47
CA THR A 473 11.08 -2.91 2.02
C THR A 473 11.42 -1.85 0.96
N SER A 474 10.42 -1.31 0.28
CA SER A 474 10.57 -0.20 -0.68
C SER A 474 11.16 1.05 -0.03
N THR A 475 10.82 1.31 1.24
CA THR A 475 11.40 2.42 2.00
C THR A 475 12.89 2.21 2.25
N ILE A 476 13.31 0.99 2.58
CA ILE A 476 14.73 0.65 2.72
C ILE A 476 15.44 0.80 1.38
N MET A 477 14.89 0.24 0.29
CA MET A 477 15.49 0.36 -1.05
C MET A 477 15.60 1.81 -1.53
N PHE A 478 14.63 2.67 -1.16
CA PHE A 478 14.71 4.10 -1.42
C PHE A 478 15.91 4.74 -0.71
N LEU A 479 16.11 4.44 0.58
CA LEU A 479 17.22 4.97 1.35
C LEU A 479 18.57 4.42 0.86
N GLU A 480 18.65 3.13 0.49
CA GLU A 480 19.81 2.55 -0.19
C GLU A 480 20.19 3.37 -1.42
N HIS A 481 19.20 3.66 -2.27
CA HIS A 481 19.37 4.39 -3.52
C HIS A 481 19.81 5.84 -3.28
N LEU A 482 19.09 6.57 -2.42
CA LEU A 482 19.35 7.97 -2.11
C LEU A 482 20.73 8.17 -1.48
N PHE A 483 21.09 7.39 -0.46
CA PHE A 483 22.35 7.58 0.25
C PHE A 483 23.54 6.96 -0.46
N SER A 484 23.34 5.92 -1.29
CA SER A 484 24.42 5.48 -2.20
C SER A 484 24.79 6.59 -3.17
N HIS A 485 23.80 7.28 -3.74
CA HIS A 485 24.04 8.44 -4.60
C HIS A 485 24.77 9.56 -3.85
N LYS A 486 24.29 9.94 -2.67
CA LYS A 486 24.86 11.06 -1.90
C LYS A 486 26.27 10.83 -1.38
N THR A 487 26.55 9.61 -0.89
CA THR A 487 27.83 9.29 -0.25
C THR A 487 28.87 8.78 -1.23
N GLY A 488 28.46 8.35 -2.44
CA GLY A 488 29.31 7.62 -3.38
C GLY A 488 29.69 6.21 -2.92
N LYS A 489 29.20 5.75 -1.76
CA LYS A 489 29.40 4.39 -1.25
C LYS A 489 28.25 3.49 -1.71
N LYS A 490 28.50 2.19 -1.79
CA LYS A 490 27.43 1.20 -2.03
C LYS A 490 26.75 0.86 -0.72
N ILE A 491 25.63 1.53 -0.41
CA ILE A 491 24.79 1.27 0.76
C ILE A 491 23.69 0.29 0.34
N LYS A 492 23.70 -0.91 0.92
CA LYS A 492 22.76 -1.97 0.57
C LYS A 492 22.53 -2.92 1.74
N SER A 493 21.28 -3.18 2.09
CA SER A 493 20.86 -4.22 3.03
C SER A 493 21.07 -5.62 2.45
N ASN A 494 21.64 -6.52 3.23
CA ASN A 494 21.74 -7.94 2.85
C ASN A 494 20.49 -8.74 3.23
N GLN A 495 19.51 -8.06 3.82
CA GLN A 495 18.36 -8.67 4.48
C GLN A 495 17.07 -8.62 3.63
N ILE A 496 17.09 -7.94 2.49
CA ILE A 496 15.96 -7.94 1.54
C ILE A 496 16.16 -9.08 0.54
N SER A 497 15.17 -9.98 0.45
CA SER A 497 15.17 -11.13 -0.45
C SER A 497 15.25 -10.74 -1.94
N SER A 498 15.71 -11.67 -2.78
CA SER A 498 15.74 -11.47 -4.23
C SER A 498 14.35 -11.25 -4.83
N TRP A 499 13.32 -11.91 -4.30
CA TRP A 499 11.93 -11.68 -4.71
C TRP A 499 11.54 -10.22 -4.52
N ARG A 500 11.70 -9.67 -3.32
CA ARG A 500 11.30 -8.28 -3.03
C ARG A 500 12.10 -7.27 -3.83
N ARG A 501 13.41 -7.48 -3.98
CA ARG A 501 14.26 -6.61 -4.81
C ARG A 501 13.85 -6.60 -6.28
N GLU A 502 13.37 -7.72 -6.80
CA GLU A 502 12.99 -7.82 -8.20
C GLU A 502 11.58 -7.25 -8.44
N ILE A 503 10.64 -7.51 -7.54
CA ILE A 503 9.20 -7.21 -7.70
C ILE A 503 8.80 -5.83 -7.15
N CYS A 504 9.27 -5.47 -5.95
CA CYS A 504 8.89 -4.22 -5.28
C CYS A 504 9.78 -3.06 -5.75
N GLY A 505 9.18 -1.89 -5.99
CA GLY A 505 9.89 -0.67 -6.36
C GLY A 505 10.67 -0.04 -5.19
N ASP A 506 11.51 0.94 -5.48
CA ASP A 506 12.36 1.67 -4.52
C ASP A 506 11.86 3.09 -4.25
N LEU A 507 10.56 3.33 -4.45
CA LEU A 507 9.87 4.63 -4.34
C LEU A 507 10.36 5.75 -5.26
N THR A 508 11.40 5.55 -6.09
CA THR A 508 11.93 6.63 -6.93
C THR A 508 10.92 7.15 -7.98
N SER A 509 10.01 6.28 -8.45
CA SER A 509 8.93 6.64 -9.40
C SER A 509 7.87 7.59 -8.82
N VAL A 510 7.88 7.84 -7.52
CA VAL A 510 7.00 8.80 -6.85
C VAL A 510 7.37 10.25 -7.22
N PHE A 511 8.65 10.50 -7.50
CA PHE A 511 9.20 11.85 -7.58
C PHE A 511 9.31 12.38 -9.01
N ARG A 512 9.29 13.71 -9.09
CA ARG A 512 9.52 14.50 -10.31
C ARG A 512 10.25 15.80 -9.94
N PRO A 513 10.95 16.46 -10.89
CA PRO A 513 11.57 17.75 -10.64
C PRO A 513 10.58 18.77 -10.07
N ALA A 514 11.06 19.63 -9.17
CA ALA A 514 10.19 20.62 -8.51
C ALA A 514 9.58 21.58 -9.54
N ASN A 515 8.25 21.74 -9.49
CA ASN A 515 7.47 22.66 -10.32
C ASN A 515 6.65 23.63 -9.43
N THR A 516 6.51 24.88 -9.86
CA THR A 516 5.69 25.91 -9.20
C THR A 516 4.19 25.61 -9.33
N LEU A 517 3.47 25.54 -8.21
CA LEU A 517 2.00 25.40 -8.15
C LEU A 517 1.41 26.59 -7.37
N ALA A 518 0.34 27.22 -7.89
CA ALA A 518 -0.30 28.35 -7.24
C ALA A 518 -1.06 27.96 -5.96
N THR A 519 -0.94 28.76 -4.90
CA THR A 519 -1.58 28.55 -3.58
C THR A 519 -2.78 29.48 -3.32
N SER A 520 -3.78 29.02 -2.56
CA SER A 520 -4.90 29.82 -2.03
C SER A 520 -4.80 30.02 -0.50
N ALA A 521 -5.56 30.97 0.08
CA ALA A 521 -5.46 31.42 1.48
C ALA A 521 -6.20 30.56 2.55
N VAL A 522 -5.79 30.67 3.83
CA VAL A 522 -5.94 29.64 4.91
C VAL A 522 -6.69 30.12 6.18
N THR A 523 -7.29 29.17 6.93
CA THR A 523 -7.63 29.25 8.38
C THR A 523 -7.07 28.02 9.14
N PRO A 524 -6.45 28.13 10.34
CA PRO A 524 -5.85 27.00 11.08
C PRO A 524 -6.84 25.93 11.59
N LEU A 525 -6.40 24.67 11.71
CA LEU A 525 -7.10 23.62 12.48
C LEU A 525 -6.84 23.79 13.98
N ASN A 526 -7.86 23.58 14.82
CA ASN A 526 -7.77 23.74 16.27
C ASN A 526 -7.77 22.36 16.99
N LYS A 527 -6.71 22.05 17.76
CA LYS A 527 -6.56 20.78 18.53
C LYS A 527 -7.79 20.47 19.39
N GLY A 528 -8.30 21.45 20.14
CA GLY A 528 -9.48 21.28 20.99
C GLY A 528 -10.74 20.96 20.19
N GLN A 529 -10.92 21.53 18.99
CA GLN A 529 -12.03 21.20 18.11
C GLN A 529 -11.93 19.78 17.56
N VAL A 530 -10.75 19.33 17.12
CA VAL A 530 -10.54 17.95 16.64
C VAL A 530 -10.85 16.93 17.73
N ILE A 531 -10.31 17.15 18.95
CA ILE A 531 -10.60 16.29 20.11
C ILE A 531 -12.10 16.27 20.42
N THR A 532 -12.75 17.44 20.44
CA THR A 532 -14.19 17.55 20.70
C THR A 532 -15.00 16.77 19.66
N SER A 533 -14.72 16.94 18.36
CA SER A 533 -15.43 16.25 17.28
C SER A 533 -15.31 14.72 17.38
N ILE A 534 -14.12 14.20 17.68
CA ILE A 534 -13.88 12.76 17.83
C ILE A 534 -14.54 12.21 19.10
N GLN A 535 -14.42 12.92 20.22
CA GLN A 535 -15.03 12.48 21.48
C GLN A 535 -16.56 12.50 21.44
N ASN A 536 -17.16 13.46 20.71
CA ASN A 536 -18.59 13.53 20.51
C ASN A 536 -19.14 12.30 19.77
N ALA A 537 -18.32 11.64 18.93
CA ALA A 537 -18.72 10.42 18.24
C ALA A 537 -19.09 9.26 19.19
N LYS A 538 -18.57 9.22 20.43
CA LYS A 538 -18.91 8.19 21.43
C LYS A 538 -20.40 8.11 21.76
N ASN A 539 -21.09 9.25 21.72
CA ASN A 539 -22.48 9.37 22.13
C ASN A 539 -23.48 9.10 21.00
N LYS A 540 -22.98 8.79 19.81
CA LYS A 540 -23.76 8.51 18.59
C LYS A 540 -24.20 7.04 18.56
N PRO A 541 -25.26 6.71 17.80
CA PRO A 541 -25.70 5.32 17.66
C PRO A 541 -24.58 4.42 17.13
N ALA A 542 -24.69 3.12 17.41
CA ALA A 542 -23.81 2.12 16.80
C ALA A 542 -23.94 2.17 15.27
N GLN A 543 -22.84 1.88 14.58
CA GLN A 543 -22.87 1.72 13.13
C GLN A 543 -23.89 0.66 12.73
N LEU A 544 -24.80 1.03 11.83
CA LEU A 544 -25.78 0.09 11.31
C LEU A 544 -25.05 -0.90 10.39
N LYS A 545 -25.30 -2.19 10.61
CA LYS A 545 -24.85 -3.25 9.71
C LYS A 545 -25.81 -3.31 8.52
N PRO A 546 -25.31 -3.44 7.28
CA PRO A 546 -26.19 -3.62 6.13
C PRO A 546 -26.96 -4.95 6.24
N LYS A 547 -28.13 -4.98 5.61
CA LYS A 547 -28.85 -6.24 5.37
C LYS A 547 -28.19 -7.01 4.23
N PRO A 548 -28.38 -8.34 4.13
CA PRO A 548 -28.04 -9.11 2.94
C PRO A 548 -28.56 -8.44 1.66
N LEU A 549 -27.78 -8.49 0.60
CA LEU A 549 -28.23 -8.04 -0.71
C LEU A 549 -29.35 -8.93 -1.23
N THR A 550 -30.38 -8.30 -1.77
CA THR A 550 -31.50 -8.97 -2.44
C THR A 550 -31.10 -9.41 -3.86
N ALA A 551 -31.82 -10.39 -4.41
CA ALA A 551 -31.62 -10.81 -5.80
C ALA A 551 -31.80 -9.64 -6.80
N ALA A 552 -32.68 -8.68 -6.50
CA ALA A 552 -32.89 -7.50 -7.33
C ALA A 552 -31.69 -6.53 -7.31
N GLU A 553 -31.08 -6.31 -6.15
CA GLU A 553 -29.87 -5.48 -6.02
C GLU A 553 -28.68 -6.12 -6.75
N LEU A 554 -28.52 -7.44 -6.62
CA LEU A 554 -27.51 -8.21 -7.34
C LEU A 554 -27.70 -8.11 -8.86
N ALA A 555 -28.93 -8.30 -9.35
CA ALA A 555 -29.25 -8.23 -10.77
C ALA A 555 -29.00 -6.84 -11.38
N ASN A 556 -29.32 -5.77 -10.64
CA ASN A 556 -29.17 -4.39 -11.11
C ASN A 556 -27.76 -3.80 -10.86
N LYS A 557 -26.86 -4.53 -10.21
CA LYS A 557 -25.49 -4.13 -9.88
C LYS A 557 -25.36 -2.80 -9.11
N ASN A 558 -26.40 -2.42 -8.37
CA ASN A 558 -26.44 -1.17 -7.61
C ASN A 558 -26.12 -1.41 -6.13
N TYR A 559 -24.96 -2.01 -5.85
CA TYR A 559 -24.53 -2.38 -4.49
C TYR A 559 -23.13 -1.88 -4.11
N LEU A 560 -22.33 -1.43 -5.08
CA LEU A 560 -20.98 -0.93 -4.81
C LEU A 560 -21.01 0.51 -4.30
N PRO A 561 -20.06 0.89 -3.41
CA PRO A 561 -19.84 2.28 -3.06
C PRO A 561 -19.58 3.14 -4.30
N LYS A 562 -20.03 4.39 -4.26
CA LYS A 562 -19.73 5.36 -5.31
C LYS A 562 -18.34 5.94 -5.10
N GLN A 563 -17.38 5.57 -5.95
CA GLN A 563 -16.09 6.23 -6.03
C GLN A 563 -16.25 7.63 -6.69
N GLU A 564 -15.45 8.60 -6.25
CA GLU A 564 -15.41 9.94 -6.84
C GLU A 564 -15.10 9.86 -8.34
N PRO A 565 -15.84 10.57 -9.21
CA PRO A 565 -15.63 10.51 -10.65
C PRO A 565 -14.34 11.22 -11.08
N GLY A 566 -13.86 10.86 -12.27
CA GLY A 566 -12.73 11.49 -12.93
C GLY A 566 -11.39 10.79 -12.71
N THR A 567 -10.36 11.33 -13.36
CA THR A 567 -9.00 10.81 -13.35
C THR A 567 -8.06 11.71 -12.53
N ARG A 568 -6.86 11.21 -12.26
CA ARG A 568 -5.72 11.94 -11.70
C ARG A 568 -4.52 11.81 -12.63
N LYS A 569 -3.51 12.64 -12.39
CA LYS A 569 -2.19 12.42 -12.98
C LYS A 569 -1.61 11.12 -12.43
N ALA A 570 -0.94 10.37 -13.29
CA ALA A 570 -0.29 9.10 -12.95
C ALA A 570 1.23 9.23 -13.11
N CYS A 571 1.97 8.67 -12.14
CA CYS A 571 3.42 8.56 -12.21
C CYS A 571 3.86 7.68 -13.40
N ALA A 572 5.05 7.94 -13.94
CA ALA A 572 5.66 7.06 -14.92
C ALA A 572 6.06 5.74 -14.27
N LEU A 573 5.67 4.60 -14.84
CA LEU A 573 5.95 3.27 -14.26
C LEU A 573 6.94 2.46 -15.12
N PRO A 574 7.74 1.56 -14.51
CA PRO A 574 8.78 0.79 -15.20
C PRO A 574 8.29 -0.52 -15.85
N TYR A 575 7.03 -0.60 -16.28
CA TYR A 575 6.39 -1.85 -16.68
C TYR A 575 6.20 -2.03 -18.18
N ALA A 576 6.76 -3.13 -18.72
CA ALA A 576 6.50 -3.60 -20.09
C ALA A 576 5.96 -5.02 -20.05
N PHE A 577 4.74 -5.20 -19.56
CA PHE A 577 4.15 -6.52 -19.37
C PHE A 577 3.80 -7.22 -20.69
N SER A 578 3.90 -8.54 -20.68
CA SER A 578 3.38 -9.44 -21.71
C SER A 578 2.80 -10.69 -21.07
N ALA A 579 1.65 -11.14 -21.58
CA ALA A 579 1.11 -12.45 -21.26
C ALA A 579 0.32 -12.92 -22.49
N GLU A 580 0.60 -14.15 -22.93
CA GLU A 580 0.10 -14.72 -24.18
C GLU A 580 -0.24 -16.20 -23.97
N SER A 581 -1.22 -16.71 -24.71
CA SER A 581 -1.53 -18.14 -24.72
C SER A 581 -1.70 -18.72 -26.12
N SER A 582 -1.33 -19.99 -26.26
CA SER A 582 -1.44 -20.77 -27.50
C SER A 582 -1.59 -22.26 -27.20
N ILE A 583 -2.23 -22.99 -28.09
CA ILE A 583 -2.24 -24.46 -28.05
C ILE A 583 -0.99 -24.96 -28.80
N ASP A 584 -0.24 -25.87 -28.18
CA ASP A 584 0.94 -26.47 -28.81
C ASP A 584 0.61 -27.70 -29.67
N GLU A 585 1.61 -28.26 -30.34
CA GLU A 585 1.48 -29.43 -31.22
C GLU A 585 1.00 -30.69 -30.48
N THR A 586 1.13 -30.73 -29.15
CA THR A 586 0.66 -31.83 -28.30
C THR A 586 -0.75 -31.61 -27.76
N GLY A 587 -1.40 -30.50 -28.12
CA GLY A 587 -2.73 -30.13 -27.65
C GLY A 587 -2.76 -29.50 -26.25
N LYS A 588 -1.60 -29.13 -25.69
CA LYS A 588 -1.53 -28.48 -24.37
C LYS A 588 -1.66 -26.97 -24.51
N LEU A 589 -2.27 -26.35 -23.50
CA LEU A 589 -2.34 -24.90 -23.40
C LEU A 589 -1.02 -24.36 -22.87
N LYS A 590 -0.24 -23.70 -23.73
CA LYS A 590 0.95 -22.96 -23.36
C LYS A 590 0.60 -21.54 -22.94
N ILE A 591 1.16 -21.10 -21.81
CA ILE A 591 1.08 -19.75 -21.29
C ILE A 591 2.50 -19.18 -21.24
N ALA A 592 2.65 -17.95 -21.72
CA ALA A 592 3.91 -17.23 -21.72
C ALA A 592 3.68 -15.90 -21.00
N ILE A 593 4.36 -15.68 -19.87
CA ILE A 593 4.25 -14.45 -19.05
C ILE A 593 5.64 -13.82 -18.98
N GLY A 594 5.73 -12.52 -19.27
CA GLY A 594 7.01 -11.85 -19.44
C GLY A 594 6.98 -10.38 -19.08
N THR A 595 8.16 -9.83 -18.82
CA THR A 595 8.44 -8.40 -18.94
C THR A 595 9.45 -8.19 -20.06
N SER A 596 9.79 -6.95 -20.43
CA SER A 596 10.85 -6.68 -21.41
C SER A 596 11.90 -5.74 -20.85
N GLU A 597 13.15 -5.85 -21.32
CA GLU A 597 14.27 -4.94 -20.97
C GLU A 597 14.12 -3.55 -21.61
N ARG A 598 12.93 -3.22 -22.09
CA ARG A 598 12.69 -1.99 -22.82
C ARG A 598 12.99 -0.81 -21.92
N LYS A 599 13.95 0.02 -22.37
CA LYS A 599 14.26 1.29 -21.71
C LYS A 599 13.15 2.30 -21.95
N PHE A 600 12.65 2.87 -20.87
CA PHE A 600 11.65 3.92 -20.86
C PHE A 600 12.33 5.30 -20.80
N GLY A 601 13.07 5.64 -21.87
CA GLY A 601 14.01 6.76 -21.85
C GLY A 601 15.22 6.50 -20.95
N ASP A 602 15.93 7.56 -20.57
CA ASP A 602 17.16 7.48 -19.76
C ASP A 602 16.87 7.43 -18.24
N GLN A 603 15.62 7.65 -17.82
CA GLN A 603 15.28 7.89 -16.40
C GLN A 603 14.64 6.69 -15.69
N THR A 604 14.00 5.76 -16.40
CA THR A 604 13.25 4.65 -15.78
C THR A 604 13.83 3.30 -16.21
N ALA A 605 14.50 2.63 -15.27
CA ALA A 605 15.03 1.28 -15.48
C ALA A 605 13.89 0.23 -15.52
N PRO A 606 13.97 -0.81 -16.37
CA PRO A 606 13.01 -1.90 -16.36
C PRO A 606 12.94 -2.58 -14.99
N LYS A 607 11.75 -2.99 -14.58
CA LYS A 607 11.51 -3.69 -13.31
C LYS A 607 10.88 -5.06 -13.54
N GLY A 608 11.13 -5.99 -12.63
CA GLY A 608 10.40 -7.24 -12.57
C GLY A 608 8.93 -7.02 -12.21
N ALA A 609 8.15 -8.09 -12.31
CA ALA A 609 6.71 -8.04 -12.16
C ALA A 609 6.16 -9.32 -11.55
N ALA A 610 5.20 -9.18 -10.65
CA ALA A 610 4.41 -10.30 -10.16
C ALA A 610 3.08 -10.36 -10.91
N PHE A 611 2.60 -11.58 -11.12
CA PHE A 611 1.31 -11.85 -11.74
C PHE A 611 0.54 -12.89 -10.94
N ASN A 612 -0.75 -12.64 -10.78
CA ASN A 612 -1.69 -13.63 -10.25
C ASN A 612 -2.45 -14.23 -11.44
N MET A 613 -2.35 -15.55 -11.61
CA MET A 613 -3.16 -16.29 -12.57
C MET A 613 -4.20 -17.13 -11.83
N TYR A 614 -5.42 -17.17 -12.32
CA TYR A 614 -6.47 -18.03 -11.77
C TYR A 614 -7.45 -18.49 -12.84
N THR A 615 -8.25 -19.51 -12.52
CA THR A 615 -9.36 -19.98 -13.35
C THR A 615 -10.68 -19.88 -12.59
N THR A 616 -11.72 -19.38 -13.26
CA THR A 616 -13.11 -19.42 -12.76
C THR A 616 -13.77 -20.76 -13.02
N ASN A 617 -13.18 -21.61 -13.86
CA ASN A 617 -13.54 -23.02 -14.04
C ASN A 617 -12.71 -23.91 -13.10
N SER A 618 -13.06 -25.19 -12.97
CA SER A 618 -12.23 -26.15 -12.25
C SER A 618 -10.98 -26.53 -13.04
N TYR A 619 -9.87 -26.79 -12.34
CA TYR A 619 -8.67 -27.42 -12.87
C TYR A 619 -8.23 -28.53 -11.92
N GLN A 620 -8.10 -29.76 -12.43
CA GLN A 620 -7.79 -30.95 -11.63
C GLN A 620 -8.73 -31.10 -10.41
N GLY A 621 -10.02 -30.81 -10.61
CA GLY A 621 -11.04 -30.86 -9.56
C GLY A 621 -11.08 -29.68 -8.59
N VAL A 622 -10.15 -28.71 -8.70
CA VAL A 622 -10.11 -27.51 -7.84
C VAL A 622 -10.77 -26.34 -8.54
N PHE A 623 -11.91 -25.86 -8.01
CA PHE A 623 -12.54 -24.61 -8.43
C PHE A 623 -11.77 -23.39 -7.92
N GLY A 624 -11.61 -22.36 -8.75
CA GLY A 624 -10.86 -21.17 -8.35
C GLY A 624 -9.37 -21.43 -8.19
N LYS A 625 -8.80 -22.41 -8.91
CA LYS A 625 -7.37 -22.71 -8.82
C LYS A 625 -6.55 -21.47 -9.19
N THR A 626 -5.52 -21.19 -8.39
CA THR A 626 -4.64 -20.05 -8.55
C THR A 626 -3.19 -20.50 -8.75
N TRP A 627 -2.42 -19.65 -9.41
CA TRP A 627 -0.98 -19.77 -9.62
C TRP A 627 -0.33 -18.40 -9.45
N ALA A 628 0.83 -18.38 -8.80
CA ALA A 628 1.59 -17.17 -8.55
C ALA A 628 2.85 -17.13 -9.41
N TYR A 629 3.08 -16.00 -10.09
CA TYR A 629 4.26 -15.81 -10.93
C TYR A 629 5.06 -14.58 -10.52
N GLY A 630 6.39 -14.72 -10.52
CA GLY A 630 7.32 -13.60 -10.39
C GLY A 630 8.33 -13.62 -11.52
N VAL A 631 8.26 -12.63 -12.38
CA VAL A 631 9.08 -12.53 -13.57
C VAL A 631 10.12 -11.44 -13.35
N ALA A 632 11.37 -11.81 -13.57
CA ALA A 632 12.48 -10.88 -13.59
C ALA A 632 12.34 -9.82 -14.69
N ALA A 633 12.92 -8.65 -14.48
CA ALA A 633 13.05 -7.62 -15.51
C ALA A 633 13.69 -8.22 -16.77
N GLY A 634 13.01 -8.09 -17.91
CA GLY A 634 13.47 -8.61 -19.19
C GLY A 634 13.23 -10.09 -19.45
N ASP A 635 12.78 -10.85 -18.45
CA ASP A 635 12.64 -12.30 -18.55
C ASP A 635 11.22 -12.71 -18.97
N LYS A 636 11.10 -13.99 -19.34
CA LYS A 636 9.86 -14.63 -19.74
C LYS A 636 9.79 -16.05 -19.17
N ILE A 637 8.68 -16.36 -18.51
CA ILE A 637 8.35 -17.68 -18.00
C ILE A 637 7.35 -18.35 -18.94
N GLU A 638 7.56 -19.63 -19.20
CA GLU A 638 6.60 -20.47 -19.92
C GLU A 638 5.99 -21.53 -18.99
N ASP A 639 4.69 -21.75 -19.17
CA ASP A 639 3.94 -22.78 -18.50
C ASP A 639 3.05 -23.56 -19.46
N SER A 640 2.66 -24.77 -19.06
CA SER A 640 1.86 -25.66 -19.88
C SER A 640 0.84 -26.39 -19.02
N LEU A 641 -0.43 -26.25 -19.38
CA LEU A 641 -1.57 -26.86 -18.70
C LEU A 641 -2.27 -27.85 -19.64
N LEU A 642 -2.77 -28.96 -19.09
CA LEU A 642 -3.59 -29.90 -19.84
C LEU A 642 -5.02 -29.35 -19.98
N ILE A 643 -5.52 -29.24 -21.21
CA ILE A 643 -6.88 -28.73 -21.44
C ILE A 643 -7.92 -29.68 -20.84
N ASP A 644 -7.69 -30.99 -20.93
CA ASP A 644 -8.59 -32.02 -20.39
C ASP A 644 -8.69 -31.99 -18.85
N ASP A 645 -7.75 -31.35 -18.15
CA ASP A 645 -7.82 -31.16 -16.69
C ASP A 645 -8.79 -30.04 -16.28
N PHE A 646 -9.21 -29.20 -17.23
CA PHE A 646 -10.23 -28.19 -16.98
C PHE A 646 -11.64 -28.79 -17.02
N GLY A 647 -12.55 -28.23 -16.22
CA GLY A 647 -13.97 -28.60 -16.26
C GLY A 647 -14.53 -28.56 -17.68
N LYS A 648 -15.00 -29.70 -18.19
CA LYS A 648 -15.53 -29.89 -19.56
C LYS A 648 -14.52 -29.61 -20.69
N GLY A 649 -13.22 -29.58 -20.41
CA GLY A 649 -12.20 -29.26 -21.42
C GLY A 649 -12.20 -27.80 -21.87
N ILE A 650 -12.75 -26.89 -21.06
CA ILE A 650 -12.85 -25.46 -21.34
C ILE A 650 -11.91 -24.71 -20.40
N TYR A 651 -10.81 -24.16 -20.91
CA TYR A 651 -9.95 -23.30 -20.10
C TYR A 651 -10.55 -21.89 -20.00
N ASP A 652 -10.40 -21.22 -18.86
CA ASP A 652 -10.77 -19.82 -18.66
C ASP A 652 -9.79 -19.17 -17.68
N LEU A 653 -8.65 -18.75 -18.21
CA LEU A 653 -7.53 -18.22 -17.43
C LEU A 653 -7.59 -16.71 -17.37
N HIS A 654 -7.54 -16.17 -16.17
CA HIS A 654 -7.37 -14.76 -15.88
C HIS A 654 -5.95 -14.53 -15.36
N ILE A 655 -5.25 -13.53 -15.89
CA ILE A 655 -3.89 -13.15 -15.48
C ILE A 655 -3.90 -11.66 -15.18
N SER A 656 -3.64 -11.29 -13.93
CA SER A 656 -3.56 -9.89 -13.49
C SER A 656 -2.13 -9.51 -13.07
N GLY A 657 -1.79 -8.25 -13.32
CA GLY A 657 -0.54 -7.62 -12.89
C GLY A 657 -0.83 -6.19 -12.41
N ALA A 658 0.22 -5.45 -12.07
CA ALA A 658 0.07 -4.09 -11.54
C ALA A 658 -0.51 -3.12 -12.58
N ASN A 659 -0.97 -1.97 -12.11
CA ASN A 659 -1.50 -0.89 -12.95
C ASN A 659 -2.58 -1.35 -13.95
N GLY A 660 -3.46 -2.27 -13.53
CA GLY A 660 -4.63 -2.68 -14.32
C GLY A 660 -4.31 -3.62 -15.48
N PHE A 661 -3.07 -4.13 -15.56
CA PHE A 661 -2.73 -5.18 -16.51
C PHE A 661 -3.60 -6.41 -16.28
N HIS A 662 -4.34 -6.80 -17.32
CA HIS A 662 -5.21 -7.97 -17.27
C HIS A 662 -5.22 -8.71 -18.61
N ARG A 663 -5.17 -10.04 -18.56
CA ARG A 663 -5.49 -10.92 -19.68
C ARG A 663 -6.58 -11.89 -19.26
N ARG A 664 -7.50 -12.19 -20.17
CA ARG A 664 -8.37 -13.37 -20.07
C ARG A 664 -8.28 -14.20 -21.33
N PHE A 665 -8.00 -15.48 -21.16
CA PHE A 665 -7.89 -16.45 -22.23
C PHE A 665 -8.88 -17.59 -21.98
N ARG A 666 -9.87 -17.72 -22.86
CA ARG A 666 -10.87 -18.79 -22.80
C ARG A 666 -10.92 -19.53 -24.13
N GLY A 667 -11.16 -20.84 -24.07
CA GLY A 667 -11.34 -21.67 -25.26
C GLY A 667 -11.29 -23.16 -24.97
N THR A 668 -11.16 -23.97 -26.02
CA THR A 668 -11.12 -25.44 -25.94
C THR A 668 -10.01 -26.00 -26.84
N LYS A 669 -9.83 -27.32 -26.83
CA LYS A 669 -8.91 -28.00 -27.77
C LYS A 669 -9.35 -27.92 -29.24
N ASP A 670 -10.61 -27.58 -29.48
CA ASP A 670 -11.22 -27.49 -30.81
C ASP A 670 -11.14 -26.07 -31.38
N ASP A 671 -10.49 -25.14 -30.66
CA ASP A 671 -10.22 -23.78 -31.12
C ASP A 671 -9.50 -23.79 -32.49
N PRO A 672 -9.80 -22.83 -33.37
CA PRO A 672 -9.17 -22.77 -34.68
C PRO A 672 -7.68 -22.42 -34.53
N ASP A 673 -6.83 -22.88 -35.46
CA ASP A 673 -5.42 -22.50 -35.51
C ASP A 673 -5.23 -21.04 -36.00
N VAL A 674 -5.68 -20.13 -35.14
CA VAL A 674 -5.64 -18.68 -35.29
C VAL A 674 -4.88 -18.14 -34.10
N THR A 675 -3.74 -17.52 -34.39
CA THR A 675 -2.91 -16.87 -33.37
C THR A 675 -3.26 -15.39 -33.31
N ILE A 676 -3.64 -14.91 -32.13
CA ILE A 676 -3.89 -13.49 -31.85
C ILE A 676 -2.93 -13.09 -30.75
N ARG A 677 -2.08 -12.10 -31.02
CA ARG A 677 -1.13 -11.54 -30.05
C ARG A 677 -1.20 -10.04 -30.04
N MET A 678 -1.00 -9.44 -28.87
CA MET A 678 -0.89 -8.00 -28.75
C MET A 678 0.58 -7.60 -28.57
N ALA A 679 1.02 -6.60 -29.33
CA ALA A 679 2.37 -6.08 -29.25
C ALA A 679 2.33 -4.55 -29.05
N TYR A 680 3.34 -4.03 -28.36
CA TYR A 680 3.58 -2.59 -28.26
C TYR A 680 3.99 -2.08 -29.64
N ASP A 681 3.40 -0.97 -30.12
CA ASP A 681 3.88 -0.34 -31.34
C ASP A 681 5.12 0.50 -31.04
N VAL A 682 6.10 0.42 -31.95
CA VAL A 682 7.45 0.94 -31.73
C VAL A 682 7.91 1.72 -32.95
N GLU A 683 8.58 2.84 -32.68
CA GLU A 683 9.07 3.76 -33.71
C GLU A 683 10.59 3.95 -33.63
N GLY A 684 11.17 4.41 -34.75
CA GLY A 684 12.60 4.70 -34.91
C GLY A 684 13.42 3.59 -35.60
N LEU A 685 14.61 3.96 -36.10
CA LEU A 685 15.54 3.10 -36.85
C LEU A 685 15.93 1.81 -36.09
N LEU A 686 15.95 1.85 -34.76
CA LEU A 686 16.26 0.72 -33.88
C LEU A 686 15.04 0.10 -33.18
N LYS A 687 13.81 0.59 -33.43
CA LYS A 687 12.54 0.10 -32.85
C LYS A 687 12.48 0.04 -31.31
N ASN A 688 13.24 0.89 -30.62
CA ASN A 688 13.34 0.83 -29.16
C ASN A 688 12.36 1.77 -28.43
N LYS A 689 11.81 2.80 -29.10
CA LYS A 689 10.90 3.77 -28.48
C LYS A 689 9.44 3.37 -28.69
N VAL A 690 8.66 3.31 -27.61
CA VAL A 690 7.20 3.10 -27.67
C VAL A 690 6.54 4.41 -28.09
N ASN A 691 5.62 4.35 -29.04
CA ASN A 691 4.86 5.53 -29.47
C ASN A 691 3.57 5.76 -28.66
N GLY A 692 3.21 4.82 -27.79
CA GLY A 692 2.02 4.86 -26.93
C GLY A 692 0.85 4.01 -27.45
N ASP A 693 0.99 3.39 -28.61
CA ASP A 693 -0.06 2.61 -29.27
C ASP A 693 0.22 1.09 -29.21
N VAL A 694 -0.79 0.29 -29.58
CA VAL A 694 -0.66 -1.18 -29.66
C VAL A 694 -1.01 -1.70 -31.06
N SER A 695 -0.49 -2.90 -31.34
CA SER A 695 -0.83 -3.65 -32.54
C SER A 695 -1.40 -5.02 -32.15
N LEU A 696 -2.57 -5.36 -32.70
CA LEU A 696 -3.08 -6.73 -32.69
C LEU A 696 -2.60 -7.45 -33.94
N ILE A 697 -1.85 -8.53 -33.74
CA ILE A 697 -1.32 -9.38 -34.80
C ILE A 697 -2.18 -10.64 -34.85
N VAL A 698 -2.93 -10.78 -35.94
CA VAL A 698 -3.81 -11.93 -36.19
C VAL A 698 -3.23 -12.75 -37.33
N GLN A 699 -2.91 -14.01 -37.05
CA GLN A 699 -2.43 -14.96 -38.04
C GLN A 699 -3.42 -16.12 -38.15
N ASN A 700 -4.09 -16.20 -39.30
CA ASN A 700 -4.96 -17.32 -39.64
C ASN A 700 -4.14 -18.41 -40.32
N LYS A 701 -3.92 -19.53 -39.64
CA LYS A 701 -3.18 -20.67 -40.22
C LYS A 701 -4.10 -21.68 -40.89
N LEU A 702 -5.42 -21.50 -40.88
CA LEU A 702 -6.36 -22.30 -41.67
C LEU A 702 -6.26 -21.97 -43.16
N LYS A 703 -6.82 -22.83 -44.01
CA LYS A 703 -6.95 -22.56 -45.46
C LYS A 703 -8.16 -21.65 -45.76
N THR A 704 -9.16 -21.65 -44.88
CA THR A 704 -10.40 -20.88 -45.02
C THR A 704 -10.32 -19.54 -44.30
N PRO A 705 -11.09 -18.53 -44.71
CA PRO A 705 -11.20 -17.29 -43.96
C PRO A 705 -11.85 -17.53 -42.59
N VAL A 706 -11.51 -16.69 -41.62
CA VAL A 706 -12.17 -16.62 -40.30
C VAL A 706 -12.67 -15.21 -40.06
N LYS A 707 -13.80 -15.09 -39.36
CA LYS A 707 -14.32 -13.79 -38.94
C LYS A 707 -14.08 -13.59 -37.45
N ILE A 708 -13.40 -12.50 -37.12
CA ILE A 708 -13.11 -12.10 -35.74
C ILE A 708 -13.98 -10.89 -35.37
N ASN A 709 -14.44 -10.84 -34.11
CA ASN A 709 -15.12 -9.67 -33.55
C ASN A 709 -14.24 -9.07 -32.47
N LEU A 710 -13.81 -7.82 -32.70
CA LEU A 710 -13.05 -7.02 -31.75
C LEU A 710 -14.01 -6.03 -31.08
N VAL A 711 -14.10 -6.06 -29.75
CA VAL A 711 -14.85 -5.09 -28.93
C VAL A 711 -13.85 -4.25 -28.16
N ASP A 712 -13.96 -2.93 -28.27
CA ASP A 712 -13.12 -1.96 -27.56
C ASP A 712 -13.96 -1.20 -26.52
N LYS A 713 -13.69 -1.43 -25.23
CA LYS A 713 -14.46 -0.76 -24.17
C LYS A 713 -14.16 0.75 -24.10
N TYR A 714 -12.97 1.19 -24.52
CA TYR A 714 -12.63 2.61 -24.52
C TYR A 714 -13.32 3.39 -25.67
N LYS A 715 -14.01 2.67 -26.57
CA LYS A 715 -14.85 3.25 -27.62
C LYS A 715 -16.32 2.92 -27.39
N ASN A 716 -16.78 3.01 -26.15
CA ASN A 716 -18.15 2.70 -25.74
C ASN A 716 -18.62 1.33 -26.25
N ASN A 717 -17.79 0.31 -26.04
CA ASN A 717 -18.02 -1.07 -26.49
C ASN A 717 -18.23 -1.22 -28.01
N GLN A 718 -17.61 -0.36 -28.82
CA GLN A 718 -17.68 -0.48 -30.27
C GLN A 718 -17.17 -1.86 -30.72
N ALA A 719 -18.02 -2.57 -31.46
CA ALA A 719 -17.70 -3.87 -32.05
C ALA A 719 -17.29 -3.71 -33.51
N THR A 720 -16.16 -4.30 -33.88
CA THR A 720 -15.63 -4.34 -35.25
C THR A 720 -15.48 -5.79 -35.70
N ALA A 721 -16.26 -6.19 -36.70
CA ALA A 721 -16.11 -7.48 -37.36
C ALA A 721 -15.05 -7.40 -38.47
N LEU A 722 -14.12 -8.36 -38.49
CA LEU A 722 -13.04 -8.40 -39.47
C LEU A 722 -12.90 -9.81 -40.05
N GLU A 723 -12.89 -9.91 -41.37
CA GLU A 723 -12.53 -11.14 -42.06
C GLU A 723 -11.00 -11.23 -42.24
N ILE A 724 -10.45 -12.39 -41.90
CA ILE A 724 -9.02 -12.72 -42.02
C ILE A 724 -8.89 -13.90 -42.98
N ALA A 725 -8.38 -13.65 -44.18
CA ALA A 725 -8.20 -14.67 -45.20
C ALA A 725 -7.30 -15.83 -44.72
N GLY A 726 -7.54 -17.04 -45.24
CA GLY A 726 -6.76 -18.23 -44.93
C GLY A 726 -5.27 -18.06 -45.27
N LYS A 727 -4.39 -18.62 -44.44
CA LYS A 727 -2.92 -18.55 -44.56
C LYS A 727 -2.36 -17.12 -44.60
N THR A 728 -3.07 -16.14 -44.05
CA THR A 728 -2.61 -14.75 -43.99
C THR A 728 -2.31 -14.28 -42.58
N LYS A 729 -1.52 -13.21 -42.50
CA LYS A 729 -1.23 -12.46 -41.28
C LYS A 729 -1.71 -11.02 -41.50
N LYS A 730 -2.53 -10.52 -40.58
CA LYS A 730 -3.01 -9.14 -40.55
C LYS A 730 -2.56 -8.46 -39.27
N THR A 731 -2.06 -7.24 -39.38
CA THR A 731 -1.72 -6.40 -38.24
C THR A 731 -2.68 -5.23 -38.18
N LEU A 732 -3.39 -5.10 -37.06
CA LEU A 732 -4.33 -4.03 -36.79
C LEU A 732 -3.64 -3.05 -35.83
N LYS A 733 -3.42 -1.82 -36.27
CA LYS A 733 -2.92 -0.76 -35.39
C LYS A 733 -4.09 -0.16 -34.61
N ILE A 734 -3.92 0.01 -33.31
CA ILE A 734 -4.92 0.58 -32.40
C ILE A 734 -4.27 1.78 -31.71
N SER A 735 -4.74 2.97 -32.07
CA SER A 735 -4.33 4.22 -31.44
C SER A 735 -4.95 4.31 -30.05
N LEU A 736 -4.13 4.58 -29.04
CA LEU A 736 -4.53 4.74 -27.64
C LEU A 736 -4.44 6.19 -27.16
N LYS A 737 -4.25 7.15 -28.08
CA LYS A 737 -4.10 8.57 -27.76
C LYS A 737 -5.32 9.15 -27.02
N GLU A 738 -6.53 8.79 -27.43
CA GLU A 738 -7.78 9.28 -26.80
C GLU A 738 -7.98 8.73 -25.39
N SER A 739 -7.38 7.57 -25.10
CA SER A 739 -7.42 6.91 -23.81
C SER A 739 -6.12 7.10 -23.03
N GLU A 740 -5.20 7.97 -23.47
CA GLU A 740 -3.90 8.22 -22.83
C GLU A 740 -3.12 6.93 -22.52
N GLY A 741 -3.07 6.00 -23.48
CA GLY A 741 -2.33 4.73 -23.36
C GLY A 741 -3.11 3.57 -22.74
N TRP A 742 -4.36 3.78 -22.31
CA TRP A 742 -5.23 2.74 -21.76
C TRP A 742 -5.93 1.91 -22.86
N TYR A 743 -6.11 0.61 -22.64
CA TYR A 743 -6.79 -0.30 -23.58
C TYR A 743 -7.58 -1.40 -22.85
N ASP A 744 -8.68 -1.86 -23.47
CA ASP A 744 -9.50 -2.98 -23.02
C ASP A 744 -10.23 -3.58 -24.23
N LEU A 745 -9.63 -4.64 -24.79
CA LEU A 745 -9.93 -5.21 -26.10
C LEU A 745 -10.33 -6.68 -25.95
N ALA A 746 -11.57 -7.01 -26.26
CA ALA A 746 -12.07 -8.39 -26.26
C ALA A 746 -12.23 -8.91 -27.70
N ILE A 747 -11.62 -10.06 -28.00
CA ILE A 747 -11.63 -10.66 -29.34
C ILE A 747 -12.26 -12.05 -29.28
N LYS A 748 -13.29 -12.25 -30.11
CA LYS A 748 -13.99 -13.54 -30.33
C LYS A 748 -13.85 -13.98 -31.79
N ILE A 749 -14.05 -15.26 -32.06
CA ILE A 749 -14.08 -15.82 -33.43
C ILE A 749 -15.48 -16.38 -33.69
N ASP A 750 -16.11 -15.98 -34.81
CA ASP A 750 -17.43 -16.49 -35.21
C ASP A 750 -17.39 -18.02 -35.37
N GLY A 751 -18.39 -18.70 -34.81
CA GLY A 751 -18.49 -20.15 -34.83
C GLY A 751 -17.74 -20.87 -33.69
N TYR A 752 -17.06 -20.13 -32.81
CA TYR A 752 -16.33 -20.67 -31.66
C TYR A 752 -16.74 -19.93 -30.37
N GLU A 753 -17.85 -20.35 -29.77
CA GLU A 753 -18.52 -19.64 -28.65
C GLU A 753 -17.65 -19.51 -27.39
N ASP A 754 -16.78 -20.49 -27.12
CA ASP A 754 -15.89 -20.45 -25.96
C ASP A 754 -14.60 -19.66 -26.21
N TYR A 755 -14.28 -19.28 -27.45
CA TYR A 755 -13.04 -18.59 -27.77
C TYR A 755 -13.08 -17.12 -27.35
N LEU A 756 -12.19 -16.74 -26.43
CA LEU A 756 -11.96 -15.34 -26.03
C LEU A 756 -10.47 -15.08 -25.83
N LYS A 757 -9.99 -14.01 -26.48
CA LYS A 757 -8.75 -13.32 -26.10
C LYS A 757 -9.09 -11.92 -25.62
N HIS A 758 -8.81 -11.63 -24.37
CA HIS A 758 -9.09 -10.33 -23.75
C HIS A 758 -7.78 -9.70 -23.29
N TYR A 759 -7.48 -8.51 -23.80
CA TYR A 759 -6.30 -7.73 -23.47
C TYR A 759 -6.71 -6.41 -22.83
N ALA A 760 -6.29 -6.15 -21.59
CA ALA A 760 -6.52 -4.86 -20.95
C ALA A 760 -5.31 -4.37 -20.14
N GLY A 761 -5.18 -3.06 -19.98
CA GLY A 761 -4.12 -2.42 -19.21
C GLY A 761 -3.75 -1.03 -19.75
N HIS A 762 -2.53 -0.60 -19.42
CA HIS A 762 -1.94 0.65 -19.87
C HIS A 762 -0.58 0.40 -20.53
N ILE A 763 -0.24 1.21 -21.54
CA ILE A 763 1.07 1.18 -22.20
C ILE A 763 1.97 2.24 -21.58
N GLU A 764 2.94 1.78 -20.79
CA GLU A 764 3.94 2.68 -20.22
C GLU A 764 4.87 3.24 -21.29
N THR A 765 5.16 4.54 -21.19
CA THR A 765 6.07 5.25 -22.11
C THR A 765 7.28 5.87 -21.41
N GLY A 766 7.40 5.71 -20.08
CA GLY A 766 8.41 6.39 -19.27
C GLY A 766 8.09 7.84 -18.96
N ARG A 767 6.84 8.27 -19.20
CA ARG A 767 6.37 9.63 -18.94
C ARG A 767 5.13 9.58 -18.07
N GLU A 768 4.86 10.71 -17.42
CA GLU A 768 3.61 10.93 -16.70
C GLU A 768 2.40 10.69 -17.63
N SER A 769 1.33 10.13 -17.08
CA SER A 769 0.08 9.83 -17.79
C SER A 769 -1.11 10.27 -16.92
N ILE A 770 -2.29 9.72 -17.19
CA ILE A 770 -3.46 9.79 -16.32
C ILE A 770 -3.87 8.40 -15.83
N THR A 771 -4.57 8.38 -14.71
CA THR A 771 -5.23 7.17 -14.20
C THR A 771 -6.38 6.76 -15.15
N ASP A 772 -6.79 5.50 -15.08
CA ASP A 772 -7.74 4.88 -16.00
C ASP A 772 -9.06 5.70 -16.21
N PRO A 773 -9.32 6.20 -17.44
CA PRO A 773 -10.56 6.91 -17.77
C PRO A 773 -11.84 6.09 -17.62
N LEU A 774 -11.79 4.77 -17.83
CA LEU A 774 -12.93 3.88 -17.66
C LEU A 774 -13.31 3.75 -16.19
N MET A 775 -12.30 3.63 -15.31
CA MET A 775 -12.49 3.68 -13.85
C MET A 775 -13.02 5.04 -13.38
N GLY A 776 -12.58 6.13 -14.04
CA GLY A 776 -13.04 7.48 -13.79
C GLY A 776 -14.46 7.79 -14.30
N GLY A 777 -15.11 6.87 -15.01
CA GLY A 777 -16.46 7.07 -15.58
C GLY A 777 -16.51 8.14 -16.68
N LEU A 778 -15.43 8.28 -17.46
CA LEU A 778 -15.32 9.29 -18.52
C LEU A 778 -15.62 8.77 -19.94
N ILE A 779 -15.84 7.46 -20.09
CA ILE A 779 -15.99 6.76 -21.37
C ILE A 779 -17.33 6.05 -21.48
#